data_AF-E8WJ66-F1
#
_entry.id   AF-E8WJ66-F1
#
_cell.length_a   1.000
_cell.length_b   1.000
_cell.length_c   1.000
_cell.angle_alpha   90.00
_cell.angle_beta   90.00
_cell.angle_gamma   90.00
#
_symmetry.space_group_name_H-M   'P 1'
#
loop_
_entity.id
_entity.type
_entity.pdbx_description
1 polymer ?
#
loop_
_entity_poly.entity_id
_entity_poly.type
_entity_poly.pdbx_seq_one_letter_code
_entity_poly.pdbx_strand_id
1 'polypeptide(L)'
;MTTPIPIPEHLAQRLSTRAYHILSRSGLMQSCQELLALQTLDFFQFRGSGKKTVHELIRLQERLLERYPQLQPVYDQAQKVLPPPREIPEASVAAGLSILNRTLPELFRRPSLSRPCRSGSGTIGSLGLPPADLERLRSIAVFPEDSMHLLGSFTTGYLLQTGLSDSALSIVLCAFAGSFAPAAAVSQSMCLPDAPDVSLYAELPPDLLDPLVVPDFPFPALLGMANGETVSVPWGAVAKITERTVVRELGWSVAALRAIRYLWQLQERAVSIAESAQAGLPTKAYGDFDRLTDAYLEWALQLAVARKCGRPDQERVNQYRQVLRSRLRLVDGSKCQLRELGRRYGVTGERIRQMESKVMAVLKSPKGLRHLDYLWHLLDRLLETGGGARYLSELSVSLRDLLGWTTLPSEAALASIMELSPNYQVFWDPPIRVTLTAPGCVGCAIGAAAVYRKLETAPDTVLSFEAALEAMREACQRERCPEFRKCTGFSKSLIHFLADPSFEMTAGHERLCFRNLRARKKARRSQLLERILLAAGKELHFIEVQREFNRSMSGKPASEAAVHKWLAEHPALLLWGQGTFKHRDLVRLPMPLIMDIQQDLAARLDSGEIPYLCLNGKIFDDYADRLRSEGVPNPPALYSCMRTVGSDALAFTEYPYVLKRDDPGPRLSIEAVLEDYVSSRSGPVAPEQIRAFALLELGIPADQLGNHFTHARNLIRVGGLWMHRSQVPMLTDRLGTIIQGSSKLEPPGPIAQAWIFQENLAACEAMGITQAAHLTSLIKHFFPGKIEISRHSEMIPKKAAATRPRPAAKSPSPHRISAEKMVLLHLEEQAKPCKTRELTALCREAIAGGFLASHLRDKGKLLWYTKDSVIAREALQWSHQKQRVIEAMAVRHLEERAGRGKPYGLCSEMYRDMGSELPEIAPHLTWTPVLLQDLLGTGYIFISLGGLRDLFVERRNPQGIATINDLILHTLVADFGGSAPLRAFNSALRKSGLMRTNTLAFLEGKDPRVIIEDHVIRVADRSSIHFPKR
;
A
#
# COMPACT_ATOMS: atom_id res chain seq x y z
N MET A 1 -50.53 19.25 -65.78
CA MET A 1 -50.88 18.22 -64.77
C MET A 1 -50.97 16.88 -65.49
N THR A 2 -49.85 16.14 -65.51
CA THR A 2 -49.80 14.77 -66.02
C THR A 2 -50.46 13.85 -65.01
N THR A 3 -51.34 12.96 -65.45
CA THR A 3 -51.98 11.94 -64.60
C THR A 3 -50.90 11.10 -63.89
N PRO A 4 -51.01 10.87 -62.57
CA PRO A 4 -50.02 10.09 -61.82
C PRO A 4 -50.02 8.64 -62.33
N ILE A 5 -48.83 8.11 -62.60
CA ILE A 5 -48.66 6.74 -63.10
C ILE A 5 -48.54 5.83 -61.89
N PRO A 6 -49.49 4.92 -61.61
CA PRO A 6 -49.39 4.04 -60.44
C PRO A 6 -48.26 3.02 -60.60
N ILE A 7 -47.73 2.52 -59.48
CA ILE A 7 -46.69 1.48 -59.50
C ILE A 7 -47.29 0.19 -60.10
N PRO A 8 -46.68 -0.42 -61.14
CA PRO A 8 -47.19 -1.64 -61.73
C PRO A 8 -47.33 -2.77 -60.71
N GLU A 9 -48.48 -3.45 -60.73
CA GLU A 9 -48.83 -4.46 -59.73
C GLU A 9 -47.80 -5.61 -59.64
N HIS A 10 -47.26 -6.04 -60.78
CA HIS A 10 -46.20 -7.06 -60.84
C HIS A 10 -44.86 -6.62 -60.23
N LEU A 11 -44.57 -5.31 -60.13
CA LEU A 11 -43.40 -4.80 -59.41
C LEU A 11 -43.69 -4.66 -57.92
N ALA A 12 -44.91 -4.24 -57.56
CA ALA A 12 -45.36 -4.13 -56.18
C ALA A 12 -45.40 -5.51 -55.48
N GLN A 13 -45.83 -6.56 -56.17
CA GLN A 13 -45.87 -7.94 -55.65
C GLN A 13 -44.48 -8.56 -55.40
N ARG A 14 -43.41 -8.01 -56.01
CA ARG A 14 -42.03 -8.47 -55.82
C ARG A 14 -41.33 -7.80 -54.64
N LEU A 15 -41.99 -6.87 -53.97
CA LEU A 15 -41.49 -6.23 -52.77
C LEU A 15 -41.74 -7.10 -51.55
N SER A 16 -40.83 -7.04 -50.58
CA SER A 16 -41.07 -7.58 -49.25
C SER A 16 -42.33 -6.95 -48.64
N THR A 17 -43.04 -7.71 -47.80
CA THR A 17 -44.24 -7.25 -47.08
C THR A 17 -43.99 -5.91 -46.37
N ARG A 18 -42.76 -5.71 -45.89
CA ARG A 18 -42.31 -4.49 -45.21
C ARG A 18 -42.16 -3.30 -46.16
N ALA A 19 -41.52 -3.48 -47.31
CA ALA A 19 -41.40 -2.43 -48.34
C ALA A 19 -42.77 -2.05 -48.91
N TYR A 20 -43.62 -3.04 -49.18
CA TYR A 20 -45.00 -2.84 -49.66
C TYR A 20 -45.83 -2.02 -48.66
N HIS A 21 -45.82 -2.37 -47.37
CA HIS A 21 -46.55 -1.60 -46.35
C HIS A 21 -46.02 -0.17 -46.15
N ILE A 22 -44.72 0.05 -46.34
CA ILE A 22 -44.14 1.41 -46.27
C ILE A 22 -44.72 2.26 -47.40
N LEU A 23 -44.65 1.79 -48.64
CA LEU A 23 -45.17 2.52 -49.81
C LEU A 23 -46.69 2.73 -49.76
N SER A 24 -47.42 1.72 -49.27
CA SER A 24 -48.89 1.82 -49.12
C SER A 24 -49.28 2.84 -48.06
N ARG A 25 -48.59 2.88 -46.92
CA ARG A 25 -48.88 3.85 -45.84
C ARG A 25 -48.45 5.28 -46.17
N SER A 26 -47.42 5.45 -46.99
CA SER A 26 -46.93 6.76 -47.42
C SER A 26 -47.66 7.30 -48.65
N GLY A 27 -48.67 6.60 -49.18
CA GLY A 27 -49.43 7.02 -50.36
C GLY A 27 -48.70 6.85 -51.69
N LEU A 28 -47.44 6.41 -51.68
CA LEU A 28 -46.55 6.38 -52.85
C LEU A 28 -46.90 5.28 -53.87
N MET A 29 -47.79 4.35 -53.53
CA MET A 29 -48.26 3.32 -54.48
C MET A 29 -48.99 3.90 -55.69
N GLN A 30 -49.53 5.12 -55.55
CA GLN A 30 -50.39 5.74 -56.56
C GLN A 30 -49.61 6.60 -57.57
N SER A 31 -48.31 6.84 -57.34
CA SER A 31 -47.51 7.74 -58.18
C SER A 31 -46.03 7.32 -58.26
N CYS A 32 -45.62 6.81 -59.41
CA CYS A 32 -44.23 6.55 -59.75
C CYS A 32 -43.41 7.84 -59.72
N GLN A 33 -44.00 8.97 -60.12
CA GLN A 33 -43.34 10.27 -60.11
C GLN A 33 -42.96 10.70 -58.69
N GLU A 34 -43.87 10.53 -57.72
CA GLU A 34 -43.59 10.84 -56.31
C GLU A 34 -42.54 9.91 -55.72
N LEU A 35 -42.57 8.61 -56.08
CA LEU A 35 -41.56 7.67 -55.62
C LEU A 35 -40.17 7.97 -56.23
N LEU A 36 -40.10 8.35 -57.50
CA LEU A 36 -38.85 8.71 -58.18
C LEU A 36 -38.31 10.07 -57.74
N ALA A 37 -39.17 10.94 -57.19
CA ALA A 37 -38.76 12.23 -56.62
C ALA A 37 -38.08 12.11 -55.24
N LEU A 38 -38.01 10.92 -54.65
CA LEU A 38 -37.36 10.69 -53.36
C LEU A 38 -35.88 10.36 -53.53
N GLN A 39 -35.05 10.97 -52.68
CA GLN A 39 -33.63 10.63 -52.58
C GLN A 39 -33.44 9.36 -51.75
N THR A 40 -32.25 8.75 -51.91
CA THR A 40 -31.84 7.59 -51.11
C THR A 40 -31.98 7.84 -49.61
N LEU A 41 -31.70 9.06 -49.14
CA LEU A 41 -31.82 9.45 -47.73
C LEU A 41 -33.26 9.54 -47.25
N ASP A 42 -34.22 9.87 -48.11
CA ASP A 42 -35.63 9.99 -47.75
C ASP A 42 -36.23 8.63 -47.40
N PHE A 43 -35.78 7.56 -48.06
CA PHE A 43 -36.20 6.20 -47.72
C PHE A 43 -35.85 5.80 -46.29
N PHE A 44 -34.74 6.31 -45.73
CA PHE A 44 -34.36 6.07 -44.33
C PHE A 44 -35.23 6.84 -43.33
N GLN A 45 -36.02 7.83 -43.79
CA GLN A 45 -36.94 8.57 -42.93
C GLN A 45 -38.27 7.82 -42.72
N PHE A 46 -38.61 6.84 -43.56
CA PHE A 46 -39.82 6.03 -43.37
C PHE A 46 -39.73 5.17 -42.10
N ARG A 47 -40.77 5.24 -41.27
CA ARG A 47 -40.81 4.48 -40.01
C ARG A 47 -40.73 2.98 -40.28
N GLY A 48 -39.63 2.37 -39.86
CA GLY A 48 -39.39 0.94 -40.02
C GLY A 48 -38.66 0.56 -41.31
N SER A 49 -38.08 1.50 -42.07
CA SER A 49 -37.17 1.17 -43.17
C SER A 49 -35.78 0.76 -42.62
N GLY A 50 -35.43 -0.52 -42.78
CA GLY A 50 -34.07 -1.00 -42.54
C GLY A 50 -33.22 -0.89 -43.81
N LYS A 51 -31.89 -1.00 -43.69
CA LYS A 51 -30.96 -0.96 -44.86
C LYS A 51 -31.40 -1.87 -46.01
N LYS A 52 -31.89 -3.08 -45.71
CA LYS A 52 -32.40 -4.05 -46.69
C LYS A 52 -33.64 -3.53 -47.43
N THR A 53 -34.58 -2.92 -46.70
CA THR A 53 -35.81 -2.34 -47.26
C THR A 53 -35.50 -1.11 -48.11
N VAL A 54 -34.53 -0.27 -47.70
CA VAL A 54 -34.12 0.89 -48.51
C VAL A 54 -33.48 0.44 -49.83
N HIS A 55 -32.58 -0.54 -49.82
CA HIS A 55 -32.00 -1.09 -51.05
C HIS A 55 -33.07 -1.67 -51.98
N GLU A 56 -34.10 -2.30 -51.41
CA GLU A 56 -35.23 -2.84 -52.16
C GLU A 56 -36.07 -1.74 -52.82
N LEU A 57 -36.26 -0.59 -52.15
CA LEU A 57 -36.96 0.57 -52.72
C LEU A 57 -36.12 1.32 -53.76
N ILE A 58 -34.80 1.39 -53.60
CA ILE A 58 -33.90 1.95 -54.62
C ILE A 58 -33.92 1.08 -55.88
N ARG A 59 -33.85 -0.25 -55.72
CA ARG A 59 -34.02 -1.18 -56.86
C ARG A 59 -35.39 -1.06 -57.52
N LEU A 60 -36.42 -0.69 -56.77
CA LEU A 60 -37.74 -0.39 -57.35
C LEU A 60 -37.68 0.89 -58.19
N GLN A 61 -37.00 1.96 -57.73
CA GLN A 61 -36.78 3.17 -58.53
C GLN A 61 -36.04 2.85 -59.85
N GLU A 62 -34.95 2.08 -59.79
CA GLU A 62 -34.19 1.65 -60.98
C GLU A 62 -35.09 0.93 -61.99
N ARG A 63 -35.89 -0.04 -61.54
CA ARG A 63 -36.83 -0.79 -62.39
C ARG A 63 -37.95 0.08 -62.97
N LEU A 64 -38.38 1.10 -62.22
CA LEU A 64 -39.37 2.06 -62.70
C LEU A 64 -38.79 2.97 -63.80
N LEU A 65 -37.51 3.34 -63.70
CA LEU A 65 -36.80 4.11 -64.74
C LEU A 65 -36.56 3.28 -66.00
N GLU A 66 -36.20 2.01 -65.87
CA GLU A 66 -36.10 1.07 -67.01
C GLU A 66 -37.43 0.95 -67.76
N ARG A 67 -38.56 0.95 -67.02
CA ARG A 67 -39.90 0.78 -67.59
C ARG A 67 -40.51 2.08 -68.12
N TYR A 68 -40.18 3.21 -67.50
CA TYR A 68 -40.70 4.53 -67.84
C TYR A 68 -39.55 5.54 -68.03
N PRO A 69 -38.76 5.43 -69.12
CA PRO A 69 -37.59 6.29 -69.36
C PRO A 69 -37.93 7.78 -69.39
N GLN A 70 -39.16 8.13 -69.74
CA GLN A 70 -39.67 9.51 -69.72
C GLN A 70 -39.69 10.14 -68.32
N LEU A 71 -39.57 9.34 -67.24
CA LEU A 71 -39.49 9.83 -65.86
C LEU A 71 -38.04 10.06 -65.38
N GLN A 72 -37.03 9.75 -66.20
CA GLN A 72 -35.62 10.03 -65.90
C GLN A 72 -35.35 11.48 -65.48
N PRO A 73 -35.93 12.52 -66.12
CA PRO A 73 -35.71 13.90 -65.71
C PRO A 73 -36.19 14.19 -64.27
N VAL A 74 -37.27 13.53 -63.82
CA VAL A 74 -37.82 13.69 -62.45
C VAL A 74 -36.85 13.08 -61.43
N TYR A 75 -36.32 11.90 -61.74
CA TYR A 75 -35.33 11.24 -60.90
C TYR A 75 -34.01 12.03 -60.86
N ASP A 76 -33.50 12.46 -62.01
CA ASP A 76 -32.27 13.25 -62.09
C ASP A 76 -32.41 14.59 -61.36
N GLN A 77 -33.58 15.24 -61.45
CA GLN A 77 -33.86 16.48 -60.76
C GLN A 77 -33.93 16.28 -59.24
N ALA A 78 -34.51 15.18 -58.76
CA ALA A 78 -34.52 14.83 -57.35
C ALA A 78 -33.13 14.48 -56.80
N GLN A 79 -32.30 13.78 -57.58
CA GLN A 79 -30.91 13.50 -57.17
C GLN A 79 -29.99 14.75 -57.25
N LYS A 80 -30.38 15.80 -57.99
CA LYS A 80 -29.61 17.04 -58.16
C LYS A 80 -29.78 18.08 -57.04
N VAL A 81 -30.68 17.88 -56.07
CA VAL A 81 -30.88 18.83 -54.96
C VAL A 81 -30.13 18.37 -53.71
N LEU A 82 -28.80 18.49 -53.71
CA LEU A 82 -28.17 19.10 -52.56
C LEU A 82 -28.38 20.62 -52.74
N PRO A 83 -28.83 21.39 -51.74
CA PRO A 83 -28.58 22.82 -51.82
C PRO A 83 -27.07 22.96 -52.05
N PRO A 84 -26.60 23.78 -53.02
CA PRO A 84 -25.20 24.11 -53.03
C PRO A 84 -24.88 24.60 -51.60
N PRO A 85 -23.77 24.15 -50.99
CA PRO A 85 -23.28 24.85 -49.82
C PRO A 85 -23.29 26.33 -50.23
N ARG A 86 -23.91 27.20 -49.41
CA ARG A 86 -23.70 28.65 -49.53
C ARG A 86 -22.23 28.80 -49.86
N GLU A 87 -21.92 29.43 -50.98
CA GLU A 87 -20.56 29.61 -51.49
C GLU A 87 -19.66 30.01 -50.31
N ILE A 88 -19.00 29.00 -49.74
CA ILE A 88 -17.77 29.19 -49.03
C ILE A 88 -16.87 29.59 -50.17
N PRO A 89 -16.24 30.78 -50.14
CA PRO A 89 -15.27 31.13 -51.17
C PRO A 89 -14.34 29.93 -51.29
N GLU A 90 -14.23 29.38 -52.50
CA GLU A 90 -13.30 28.31 -52.79
C GLU A 90 -11.90 28.81 -52.39
N ALA A 91 -11.44 28.44 -51.20
CA ALA A 91 -10.08 28.72 -50.70
C ALA A 91 -8.98 28.09 -51.58
N SER A 92 -9.37 27.44 -52.67
CA SER A 92 -8.57 26.85 -53.73
C SER A 92 -7.83 27.88 -54.59
N VAL A 93 -8.35 29.10 -54.75
CA VAL A 93 -7.71 30.11 -55.64
C VAL A 93 -6.38 30.61 -55.07
N ALA A 94 -6.22 30.70 -53.75
CA ALA A 94 -5.00 31.16 -53.10
C ALA A 94 -3.87 30.11 -53.11
N ALA A 95 -4.18 28.81 -52.97
CA ALA A 95 -3.16 27.75 -52.92
C ALA A 95 -2.36 27.66 -54.24
N GLY A 96 -3.01 27.88 -55.39
CA GLY A 96 -2.34 27.92 -56.69
C GLY A 96 -1.33 29.06 -56.86
N LEU A 97 -1.34 30.06 -55.96
CA LEU A 97 -0.42 31.20 -55.96
C LEU A 97 0.79 31.00 -55.03
N SER A 98 0.83 29.92 -54.23
CA SER A 98 1.95 29.63 -53.31
C SER A 98 3.27 29.44 -54.06
N ILE A 99 4.36 29.96 -53.47
CA ILE A 99 5.75 29.68 -53.88
C ILE A 99 5.99 28.17 -54.01
N LEU A 100 5.40 27.35 -53.14
CA LEU A 100 5.58 25.89 -53.14
C LEU A 100 5.02 25.22 -54.41
N ASN A 101 4.05 25.84 -55.07
CA ASN A 101 3.43 25.33 -56.28
C ASN A 101 4.05 25.88 -57.56
N ARG A 102 5.06 26.76 -57.44
CA ARG A 102 5.82 27.29 -58.58
C ARG A 102 7.02 26.42 -58.92
N THR A 103 7.31 26.30 -60.20
CA THR A 103 8.56 25.72 -60.68
C THR A 103 9.72 26.72 -60.51
N LEU A 104 10.97 26.23 -60.49
CA LEU A 104 12.13 27.12 -60.38
C LEU A 104 12.15 28.18 -61.52
N PRO A 105 11.95 27.83 -62.81
CA PRO A 105 11.90 28.82 -63.89
C PRO A 105 10.79 29.86 -63.74
N GLU A 106 9.63 29.50 -63.17
CA GLU A 106 8.55 30.44 -62.89
C GLU A 106 8.95 31.49 -61.86
N LEU A 107 9.76 31.12 -60.86
CA LEU A 107 10.26 32.04 -59.83
C LEU A 107 11.31 33.04 -60.34
N PHE A 108 11.91 32.80 -61.50
CA PHE A 108 12.93 33.67 -62.10
C PHE A 108 12.44 34.47 -63.32
N ARG A 109 11.18 34.30 -63.76
CA ARG A 109 10.62 35.05 -64.91
C ARG A 109 10.42 36.53 -64.57
N ARG A 110 11.06 37.43 -65.33
CA ARG A 110 10.79 38.88 -65.29
C ARG A 110 9.71 39.24 -66.32
N PRO A 111 8.61 39.94 -65.94
CA PRO A 111 7.53 40.26 -66.86
C PRO A 111 7.92 41.19 -68.02
N SER A 112 9.07 41.89 -67.95
CA SER A 112 9.51 42.87 -68.95
C SER A 112 10.60 42.40 -69.94
N LEU A 113 11.02 41.13 -69.90
CA LEU A 113 12.03 40.59 -70.83
C LEU A 113 11.54 39.29 -71.46
N SER A 114 11.11 39.36 -72.72
CA SER A 114 10.74 38.24 -73.59
C SER A 114 11.94 37.39 -74.05
N ARG A 115 12.95 37.20 -73.18
CA ARG A 115 14.03 36.25 -73.42
C ARG A 115 13.85 35.05 -72.49
N PRO A 116 13.73 33.82 -73.03
CA PRO A 116 13.77 32.63 -72.18
C PRO A 116 15.07 32.68 -71.36
N CYS A 117 14.97 32.41 -70.06
CA CYS A 117 16.14 32.16 -69.22
C CYS A 117 17.04 31.20 -70.00
N ARG A 118 18.33 31.53 -70.16
CA ARG A 118 19.29 30.60 -70.75
C ARG A 118 19.35 29.39 -69.82
N SER A 119 18.54 28.38 -70.08
CA SER A 119 18.75 27.05 -69.53
C SER A 119 20.14 26.64 -69.98
N GLY A 120 21.10 26.70 -69.05
CA GLY A 120 22.45 26.24 -69.33
C GLY A 120 22.37 24.83 -69.90
N SER A 121 23.15 24.54 -70.94
CA SER A 121 23.23 23.22 -71.57
C SER A 121 23.96 22.19 -70.69
N GLY A 122 23.75 22.25 -69.37
CA GLY A 122 24.40 21.40 -68.37
C GLY A 122 23.52 20.24 -67.91
N THR A 123 24.17 19.19 -67.43
CA THR A 123 23.55 18.08 -66.71
C THR A 123 23.51 18.39 -65.21
N ILE A 124 22.65 17.72 -64.46
CA ILE A 124 22.54 17.91 -63.00
C ILE A 124 23.86 17.58 -62.28
N GLY A 125 24.62 16.60 -62.77
CA GLY A 125 25.96 16.27 -62.27
C GLY A 125 26.97 17.41 -62.40
N SER A 126 26.77 18.34 -63.34
CA SER A 126 27.67 19.49 -63.52
C SER A 126 27.46 20.63 -62.49
N LEU A 127 26.41 20.54 -61.66
CA LEU A 127 26.10 21.54 -60.63
C LEU A 127 27.03 21.48 -59.41
N GLY A 128 27.77 20.38 -59.21
CA GLY A 128 28.61 20.21 -58.02
C GLY A 128 27.81 19.98 -56.73
N LEU A 129 26.64 19.33 -56.84
CA LEU A 129 25.83 18.97 -55.67
C LEU A 129 26.54 17.95 -54.77
N PRO A 130 26.36 18.02 -53.44
CA PRO A 130 26.90 17.01 -52.52
C PRO A 130 26.42 15.60 -52.88
N PRO A 131 27.25 14.55 -52.73
CA PRO A 131 26.87 13.17 -53.07
C PRO A 131 25.59 12.69 -52.37
N ALA A 132 25.41 13.08 -51.10
CA ALA A 132 24.21 12.75 -50.34
C ALA A 132 22.93 13.41 -50.91
N ASP A 133 23.04 14.60 -51.51
CA ASP A 133 21.91 15.29 -52.13
C ASP A 133 21.59 14.77 -53.54
N LEU A 134 22.60 14.30 -54.28
CA LEU A 134 22.38 13.53 -55.52
C LEU A 134 21.62 12.23 -55.23
N GLU A 135 21.96 11.52 -54.15
CA GLU A 135 21.23 10.31 -53.74
C GLU A 135 19.77 10.64 -53.36
N ARG A 136 19.53 11.78 -52.71
CA ARG A 136 18.17 12.25 -52.37
C ARG A 136 17.34 12.55 -53.61
N LEU A 137 17.94 13.15 -54.65
CA LEU A 137 17.26 13.41 -55.93
C LEU A 137 16.86 12.12 -56.66
N ARG A 138 17.59 11.01 -56.46
CA ARG A 138 17.18 9.70 -57.01
C ARG A 138 15.84 9.20 -56.47
N SER A 139 15.41 9.65 -55.28
CA SER A 139 14.10 9.30 -54.73
C SER A 139 12.92 9.77 -55.60
N ILE A 140 13.16 10.75 -56.47
CA ILE A 140 12.20 11.24 -57.47
C ILE A 140 12.65 10.94 -58.90
N ALA A 141 13.50 9.92 -59.08
CA ALA A 141 14.04 9.47 -60.36
C ALA A 141 14.81 10.56 -61.14
N VAL A 142 15.53 11.42 -60.43
CA VAL A 142 16.44 12.42 -61.01
C VAL A 142 17.89 11.96 -60.84
N PHE A 143 18.60 11.84 -61.95
CA PHE A 143 19.96 11.32 -62.05
C PHE A 143 20.98 12.40 -62.47
N PRO A 144 22.28 12.23 -62.17
CA PRO A 144 23.32 13.20 -62.56
C PRO A 144 23.40 13.47 -64.06
N GLU A 145 23.03 12.49 -64.89
CA GLU A 145 23.04 12.57 -66.35
C GLU A 145 21.85 13.38 -66.91
N ASP A 146 20.81 13.59 -66.11
CA ASP A 146 19.62 14.28 -66.54
C ASP A 146 19.87 15.77 -66.80
N SER A 147 19.09 16.32 -67.72
CA SER A 147 19.15 17.74 -68.06
C SER A 147 18.72 18.62 -66.88
N MET A 148 19.33 19.81 -66.73
CA MET A 148 18.84 20.79 -65.75
C MET A 148 17.38 21.18 -65.98
N HIS A 149 16.85 21.07 -67.21
CA HIS A 149 15.45 21.33 -67.50
C HIS A 149 14.51 20.39 -66.72
N LEU A 150 14.89 19.13 -66.52
CA LEU A 150 14.11 18.18 -65.73
C LEU A 150 14.00 18.65 -64.28
N LEU A 151 15.11 19.06 -63.66
CA LEU A 151 15.11 19.60 -62.30
C LEU A 151 14.25 20.87 -62.18
N GLY A 152 14.26 21.71 -63.21
CA GLY A 152 13.44 22.93 -63.29
C GLY A 152 11.95 22.68 -63.55
N SER A 153 11.54 21.48 -63.95
CA SER A 153 10.14 21.14 -64.20
C SER A 153 9.35 20.81 -62.93
N PHE A 154 10.04 20.50 -61.82
CA PHE A 154 9.41 20.22 -60.55
C PHE A 154 9.06 21.50 -59.80
N THR A 155 7.96 21.47 -59.06
CA THR A 155 7.61 22.55 -58.13
C THR A 155 8.58 22.58 -56.94
N THR A 156 8.79 23.76 -56.36
CA THR A 156 9.67 23.88 -55.19
C THR A 156 9.19 23.05 -54.00
N GLY A 157 7.87 22.91 -53.83
CA GLY A 157 7.26 22.05 -52.82
C GLY A 157 7.54 20.56 -53.06
N TYR A 158 7.57 20.11 -54.31
CA TYR A 158 7.95 18.73 -54.65
C TYR A 158 9.44 18.49 -54.43
N LEU A 159 10.29 19.43 -54.84
CA LEU A 159 11.74 19.38 -54.57
C LEU A 159 12.04 19.35 -53.06
N LEU A 160 11.27 20.06 -52.23
CA LEU A 160 11.42 20.04 -50.77
C LEU A 160 11.23 18.64 -50.18
N GLN A 161 10.35 17.81 -50.77
CA GLN A 161 10.06 16.46 -50.27
C GLN A 161 11.24 15.49 -50.43
N THR A 162 12.15 15.76 -51.37
CA THR A 162 13.37 14.97 -51.57
C THR A 162 14.36 15.09 -50.41
N GLY A 163 14.21 16.13 -49.57
CA GLY A 163 15.05 16.35 -48.39
C GLY A 163 16.40 17.00 -48.68
N LEU A 164 16.54 17.72 -49.80
CA LEU A 164 17.74 18.48 -50.16
C LEU A 164 18.29 19.33 -49.00
N SER A 165 19.61 19.47 -48.94
CA SER A 165 20.29 20.41 -48.05
C SER A 165 20.14 21.86 -48.51
N ASP A 166 20.33 22.82 -47.60
CA ASP A 166 20.39 24.25 -47.94
C ASP A 166 21.48 24.56 -48.96
N SER A 167 22.63 23.87 -48.85
CA SER A 167 23.73 24.01 -49.81
C SER A 167 23.32 23.56 -51.22
N ALA A 168 22.63 22.42 -51.33
CA ALA A 168 22.14 21.91 -52.60
C ALA A 168 21.06 22.81 -53.19
N LEU A 169 20.10 23.28 -52.37
CA LEU A 169 19.08 24.23 -52.82
C LEU A 169 19.73 25.53 -53.33
N SER A 170 20.72 26.07 -52.62
CA SER A 170 21.42 27.28 -53.04
C SER A 170 22.18 27.08 -54.36
N ILE A 171 22.86 25.94 -54.56
CA ILE A 171 23.54 25.60 -55.81
C ILE A 171 22.55 25.55 -56.97
N VAL A 172 21.41 24.87 -56.77
CA VAL A 172 20.33 24.78 -57.76
C VAL A 172 19.80 26.18 -58.09
N LEU A 173 19.51 27.01 -57.09
CA LEU A 173 19.04 28.38 -57.29
C LEU A 173 20.06 29.24 -58.05
N CYS A 174 21.35 29.17 -57.72
CA CYS A 174 22.41 29.89 -58.44
C CYS A 174 22.50 29.48 -59.92
N ALA A 175 22.33 28.19 -60.20
CA ALA A 175 22.36 27.66 -61.56
C ALA A 175 21.20 28.16 -62.43
N PHE A 176 20.00 28.30 -61.84
CA PHE A 176 18.84 28.87 -62.53
C PHE A 176 18.86 30.40 -62.61
N ALA A 177 19.49 31.08 -61.65
CA ALA A 177 19.66 32.53 -61.65
C ALA A 177 20.70 33.03 -62.67
N GLY A 178 21.53 32.13 -63.22
CA GLY A 178 22.57 32.46 -64.22
C GLY A 178 23.74 33.29 -63.65
N SER A 179 23.96 33.29 -62.34
CA SER A 179 25.00 34.09 -61.67
C SER A 179 25.72 33.27 -60.59
N PHE A 180 27.05 33.14 -60.70
CA PHE A 180 27.94 32.60 -59.65
C PHE A 180 28.20 33.66 -58.57
N ALA A 181 27.15 34.31 -58.06
CA ALA A 181 27.23 35.26 -56.96
C ALA A 181 26.84 34.57 -55.64
N PRO A 182 27.35 35.03 -54.47
CA PRO A 182 26.98 34.48 -53.17
C PRO A 182 25.45 34.55 -52.95
N ALA A 183 24.88 33.59 -52.20
CA ALA A 183 23.43 33.39 -52.00
C ALA A 183 22.63 34.69 -51.70
N ALA A 184 23.26 35.69 -51.06
CA ALA A 184 22.66 37.00 -50.80
C ALA A 184 22.32 37.82 -52.07
N ALA A 185 23.08 37.66 -53.16
CA ALA A 185 22.86 38.36 -54.43
C ALA A 185 21.79 37.67 -55.30
N VAL A 186 21.56 36.36 -55.14
CA VAL A 186 20.49 35.62 -55.84
C VAL A 186 19.11 36.07 -55.36
N SER A 187 18.96 36.34 -54.06
CA SER A 187 17.74 36.92 -53.46
C SER A 187 17.38 38.30 -54.03
N GLN A 188 18.34 39.08 -54.55
CA GLN A 188 18.10 40.36 -55.21
C GLN A 188 17.79 40.22 -56.71
N SER A 189 18.19 39.11 -57.34
CA SER A 189 17.96 38.84 -58.77
C SER A 189 16.61 38.16 -59.04
N MET A 190 16.11 37.38 -58.06
CA MET A 190 14.77 36.79 -58.09
C MET A 190 13.71 37.89 -58.05
N CYS A 191 13.01 38.07 -59.17
CA CYS A 191 11.70 38.70 -59.13
C CYS A 191 10.76 37.68 -58.48
N LEU A 192 10.45 37.81 -57.19
CA LEU A 192 9.24 37.20 -56.61
C LEU A 192 8.07 37.65 -57.51
N PRO A 193 7.60 36.81 -58.45
CA PRO A 193 6.71 37.26 -59.50
C PRO A 193 5.34 37.36 -58.87
N ASP A 194 4.81 38.59 -58.72
CA ASP A 194 3.43 38.89 -58.28
C ASP A 194 2.90 37.97 -57.17
N ALA A 195 3.75 37.48 -56.27
CA ALA A 195 3.31 36.72 -55.11
C ALA A 195 2.58 37.75 -54.24
N PRO A 196 1.24 37.67 -54.12
CA PRO A 196 0.49 38.68 -53.42
C PRO A 196 1.04 38.75 -51.99
N ASP A 197 1.42 39.94 -51.53
CA ASP A 197 1.80 40.17 -50.12
C ASP A 197 0.54 40.22 -49.26
N VAL A 198 -0.24 39.17 -49.40
CA VAL A 198 -1.55 38.98 -48.83
C VAL A 198 -1.40 37.87 -47.80
N SER A 199 -1.98 38.11 -46.62
CA SER A 199 -2.05 37.11 -45.58
C SER A 199 -2.64 35.81 -46.13
N LEU A 200 -2.06 34.67 -45.75
CA LEU A 200 -2.63 33.35 -46.02
C LEU A 200 -4.06 33.20 -45.44
N TYR A 201 -4.43 34.08 -44.53
CA TYR A 201 -5.71 34.10 -43.83
C TYR A 201 -6.61 35.27 -44.29
N ALA A 202 -6.28 35.96 -45.38
CA ALA A 202 -7.04 37.14 -45.84
C ALA A 202 -8.51 36.83 -46.21
N GLU A 203 -8.82 35.58 -46.54
CA GLU A 203 -10.18 35.11 -46.80
C GLU A 203 -11.00 34.89 -45.51
N LEU A 204 -10.35 34.94 -44.35
CA LEU A 204 -10.99 34.80 -43.04
C LEU A 204 -11.24 36.18 -42.42
N PRO A 205 -12.37 36.38 -41.73
CA PRO A 205 -12.61 37.60 -40.95
C PRO A 205 -11.48 37.83 -39.93
N PRO A 206 -11.00 39.08 -39.76
CA PRO A 206 -9.81 39.39 -38.96
C PRO A 206 -9.91 38.99 -37.49
N ASP A 207 -11.12 39.02 -36.91
CA ASP A 207 -11.37 38.67 -35.51
C ASP A 207 -11.82 37.22 -35.33
N LEU A 208 -11.93 36.44 -36.42
CA LEU A 208 -12.51 35.10 -36.36
C LEU A 208 -11.65 34.16 -35.53
N LEU A 209 -10.32 34.29 -35.60
CA LEU A 209 -9.40 33.38 -34.94
C LEU A 209 -9.00 33.84 -33.54
N ASP A 210 -9.51 34.98 -33.07
CA ASP A 210 -9.29 35.44 -31.70
C ASP A 210 -10.28 34.77 -30.73
N PRO A 211 -9.84 34.32 -29.53
CA PRO A 211 -8.52 34.47 -28.90
C PRO A 211 -7.60 33.23 -29.06
N LEU A 212 -7.66 32.51 -30.18
CA LEU A 212 -6.94 31.26 -30.36
C LEU A 212 -5.42 31.47 -30.49
N VAL A 213 -4.66 30.41 -30.21
CA VAL A 213 -3.20 30.42 -30.24
C VAL A 213 -2.65 29.29 -31.09
N VAL A 214 -1.48 29.51 -31.66
CA VAL A 214 -0.69 28.47 -32.32
C VAL A 214 0.34 27.95 -31.31
N PRO A 215 0.22 26.69 -30.87
CA PRO A 215 1.20 26.09 -29.97
C PRO A 215 2.55 25.77 -30.64
N ASP A 216 3.67 25.86 -29.91
CA ASP A 216 5.05 25.54 -30.36
C ASP A 216 5.37 26.08 -31.77
N PHE A 217 5.19 27.38 -32.00
CA PHE A 217 5.48 27.94 -33.31
C PHE A 217 6.97 27.77 -33.64
N PRO A 218 7.36 26.96 -34.65
CA PRO A 218 8.74 26.49 -34.79
C PRO A 218 9.66 27.51 -35.46
N PHE A 219 9.16 28.70 -35.81
CA PHE A 219 9.88 29.73 -36.55
C PHE A 219 9.88 31.08 -35.80
N PRO A 220 10.51 31.18 -34.61
CA PRO A 220 10.47 32.41 -33.79
C PRO A 220 11.05 33.64 -34.50
N ALA A 221 11.99 33.45 -35.43
CA ALA A 221 12.55 34.52 -36.26
C ALA A 221 11.49 35.28 -37.07
N LEU A 222 10.42 34.61 -37.52
CA LEU A 222 9.32 35.25 -38.26
C LEU A 222 8.46 36.17 -37.39
N LEU A 223 8.61 36.09 -36.07
CA LEU A 223 7.91 36.92 -35.09
C LEU A 223 8.81 38.01 -34.51
N GLY A 224 10.03 38.20 -35.05
CA GLY A 224 11.02 39.14 -34.50
C GLY A 224 11.60 38.71 -33.16
N MET A 225 11.45 37.43 -32.78
CA MET A 225 11.94 36.88 -31.51
C MET A 225 13.34 36.29 -31.70
N ALA A 226 14.36 37.00 -31.24
CA ALA A 226 15.77 36.72 -31.54
C ALA A 226 16.42 35.61 -30.69
N ASN A 227 15.75 34.47 -30.45
CA ASN A 227 16.22 33.21 -29.79
C ASN A 227 15.34 32.70 -28.62
N GLY A 228 14.05 33.03 -28.56
CA GLY A 228 13.13 32.47 -27.57
C GLY A 228 12.34 31.27 -28.10
N GLU A 229 12.26 30.19 -27.32
CA GLU A 229 11.19 29.19 -27.49
C GLU A 229 9.85 29.86 -27.15
N THR A 230 8.91 29.88 -28.10
CA THR A 230 7.55 30.37 -27.84
C THR A 230 6.64 29.20 -27.50
N VAL A 231 6.18 29.14 -26.24
CA VAL A 231 5.26 28.09 -25.77
C VAL A 231 3.93 28.11 -26.55
N SER A 232 3.45 29.32 -26.85
CA SER A 232 2.32 29.59 -27.74
C SER A 232 2.44 30.99 -28.34
N VAL A 233 1.81 31.20 -29.49
CA VAL A 233 1.78 32.47 -30.21
C VAL A 233 0.33 32.80 -30.55
N PRO A 234 -0.16 34.04 -30.34
CA PRO A 234 -1.49 34.43 -30.77
C PRO A 234 -1.69 34.20 -32.27
N TRP A 235 -2.84 33.66 -32.68
CA TRP A 235 -3.08 33.40 -34.11
C TRP A 235 -3.01 34.68 -34.95
N GLY A 236 -3.46 35.81 -34.41
CA GLY A 236 -3.35 37.12 -35.06
C GLY A 236 -1.91 37.57 -35.36
N ALA A 237 -0.90 37.05 -34.63
CA ALA A 237 0.51 37.31 -34.97
C ALA A 237 0.97 36.42 -36.14
N VAL A 238 0.58 35.14 -36.13
CA VAL A 238 0.86 34.20 -37.23
C VAL A 238 0.14 34.62 -38.51
N ALA A 239 -1.07 35.16 -38.41
CA ALA A 239 -1.87 35.60 -39.54
C ALA A 239 -1.24 36.78 -40.31
N LYS A 240 -0.32 37.53 -39.69
CA LYS A 240 0.42 38.61 -40.36
C LYS A 240 1.60 38.11 -41.20
N ILE A 241 1.97 36.84 -41.06
CA ILE A 241 3.09 36.25 -41.79
C ILE A 241 2.65 35.90 -43.22
N THR A 242 3.27 36.54 -44.19
CA THR A 242 3.11 36.23 -45.63
C THR A 242 4.28 35.38 -46.11
N GLU A 243 4.12 34.62 -47.21
CA GLU A 243 5.25 33.88 -47.80
C GLU A 243 6.42 34.80 -48.13
N ARG A 244 6.14 36.03 -48.56
CA ARG A 244 7.14 37.08 -48.82
C ARG A 244 7.91 37.46 -47.56
N THR A 245 7.21 37.61 -46.43
CA THR A 245 7.84 37.85 -45.13
C THR A 245 8.74 36.68 -44.74
N VAL A 246 8.30 35.42 -44.95
CA VAL A 246 9.13 34.24 -44.67
C VAL A 246 10.44 34.26 -45.45
N VAL A 247 10.37 34.49 -46.76
CA VAL A 247 11.55 34.56 -47.62
C VAL A 247 12.45 35.75 -47.27
N ARG A 248 11.87 36.89 -46.84
CA ARG A 248 12.64 38.07 -46.43
C ARG A 248 13.44 37.81 -45.15
N GLU A 249 12.82 37.21 -44.14
CA GLU A 249 13.45 37.00 -42.82
C GLU A 249 14.37 35.76 -42.78
N LEU A 250 13.99 34.66 -43.44
CA LEU A 250 14.74 33.38 -43.43
C LEU A 250 15.61 33.15 -44.68
N GLY A 251 15.54 34.05 -45.66
CA GLY A 251 16.17 33.88 -46.97
C GLY A 251 15.54 32.74 -47.79
N TRP A 252 16.05 32.53 -49.00
CA TRP A 252 15.71 31.33 -49.80
C TRP A 252 16.46 30.10 -49.28
N SER A 253 15.85 29.44 -48.30
CA SER A 253 16.39 28.25 -47.63
C SER A 253 15.34 27.14 -47.56
N VAL A 254 15.80 25.91 -47.31
CA VAL A 254 14.97 24.75 -46.97
C VAL A 254 14.15 25.05 -45.71
N ALA A 255 14.73 25.79 -44.75
CA ALA A 255 14.01 26.26 -43.58
C ALA A 255 12.83 27.19 -43.94
N ALA A 256 13.03 28.15 -44.86
CA ALA A 256 11.98 29.03 -45.35
C ALA A 256 10.86 28.27 -46.09
N LEU A 257 11.21 27.33 -46.98
CA LEU A 257 10.22 26.51 -47.69
C LEU A 257 9.42 25.61 -46.72
N ARG A 258 10.08 25.06 -45.68
CA ARG A 258 9.39 24.33 -44.60
C ARG A 258 8.47 25.24 -43.80
N ALA A 259 8.87 26.47 -43.54
CA ALA A 259 8.03 27.46 -42.87
C ALA A 259 6.78 27.80 -43.68
N ILE A 260 6.92 28.03 -44.99
CA ILE A 260 5.78 28.24 -45.89
C ILE A 260 4.85 27.04 -45.86
N ARG A 261 5.39 25.81 -45.97
CA ARG A 261 4.57 24.58 -45.93
C ARG A 261 3.80 24.46 -44.61
N TYR A 262 4.45 24.76 -43.49
CA TYR A 262 3.82 24.74 -42.17
C TYR A 262 2.70 25.78 -42.06
N LEU A 263 2.90 27.00 -42.58
CA LEU A 263 1.86 28.03 -42.56
C LEU A 263 0.63 27.64 -43.40
N TRP A 264 0.81 26.99 -44.55
CA TRP A 264 -0.31 26.43 -45.32
C TRP A 264 -1.06 25.33 -44.56
N GLN A 265 -0.35 24.45 -43.86
CA GLN A 265 -0.99 23.45 -42.99
C GLN A 265 -1.77 24.10 -41.83
N LEU A 266 -1.29 25.23 -41.31
CA LEU A 266 -2.04 26.01 -40.32
C LEU A 266 -3.25 26.72 -40.94
N GLN A 267 -3.15 27.17 -42.19
CA GLN A 267 -4.26 27.79 -42.92
C GLN A 267 -5.42 26.82 -43.12
N GLU A 268 -5.15 25.57 -43.52
CA GLU A 268 -6.17 24.52 -43.64
C GLU A 268 -6.92 24.31 -42.30
N ARG A 269 -6.18 24.36 -41.18
CA ARG A 269 -6.78 24.27 -39.84
C ARG A 269 -7.61 25.50 -39.48
N ALA A 270 -7.15 26.70 -39.83
CA ALA A 270 -7.91 27.91 -39.61
C ALA A 270 -9.25 27.90 -40.37
N VAL A 271 -9.27 27.34 -41.58
CA VAL A 271 -10.50 27.14 -42.35
C VAL A 271 -11.45 26.17 -41.63
N SER A 272 -10.96 25.03 -41.11
CA SER A 272 -11.77 24.10 -40.30
C SER A 272 -12.38 24.78 -39.04
N ILE A 273 -11.60 25.63 -38.37
CA ILE A 273 -12.07 26.43 -37.23
C ILE A 273 -13.16 27.39 -37.67
N ALA A 274 -12.99 28.04 -38.83
CA ALA A 274 -13.97 28.96 -39.38
C ALA A 274 -15.29 28.28 -39.70
N GLU A 275 -15.26 27.08 -40.29
CA GLU A 275 -16.45 26.25 -40.53
C GLU A 275 -17.16 25.91 -39.21
N SER A 276 -16.41 25.56 -38.16
CA SER A 276 -16.96 25.25 -36.83
C SER A 276 -17.63 26.46 -36.18
N ALA A 277 -17.03 27.65 -36.34
CA ALA A 277 -17.59 28.92 -35.88
C ALA A 277 -18.89 29.28 -36.59
N GLN A 278 -18.93 29.14 -37.92
CA GLN A 278 -20.14 29.36 -38.72
C GLN A 278 -21.26 28.38 -38.36
N ALA A 279 -20.91 27.15 -38.00
CA ALA A 279 -21.86 26.12 -37.62
C ALA A 279 -22.34 26.21 -36.15
N GLY A 280 -21.94 27.25 -35.41
CA GLY A 280 -22.56 27.66 -34.14
C GLY A 280 -21.67 27.61 -32.89
N LEU A 281 -20.37 27.27 -33.01
CA LEU A 281 -19.43 27.31 -31.88
C LEU A 281 -18.44 28.49 -32.06
N PRO A 282 -18.74 29.69 -31.54
CA PRO A 282 -17.90 30.86 -31.79
C PRO A 282 -16.51 30.68 -31.15
N THR A 283 -15.48 31.16 -31.81
CA THR A 283 -14.09 31.11 -31.33
C THR A 283 -13.91 31.83 -29.99
N LYS A 284 -14.68 32.89 -29.73
CA LYS A 284 -14.77 33.55 -28.41
C LYS A 284 -15.14 32.61 -27.26
N ALA A 285 -15.82 31.49 -27.53
CA ALA A 285 -16.14 30.49 -26.51
C ALA A 285 -14.88 29.81 -25.97
N TYR A 286 -13.81 29.72 -26.76
CA TYR A 286 -12.51 29.18 -26.32
C TYR A 286 -11.75 30.10 -25.35
N GLY A 287 -12.29 31.26 -24.99
CA GLY A 287 -11.69 32.13 -23.96
C GLY A 287 -11.82 31.57 -22.53
N ASP A 288 -12.69 30.60 -22.29
CA ASP A 288 -12.82 29.90 -21.00
C ASP A 288 -13.46 28.51 -21.19
N PHE A 289 -13.08 27.53 -20.37
CA PHE A 289 -13.57 26.16 -20.53
C PHE A 289 -15.08 25.99 -20.30
N ASP A 290 -15.65 26.68 -19.30
CA ASP A 290 -17.08 26.61 -19.04
C ASP A 290 -17.88 27.23 -20.19
N ARG A 291 -17.39 28.33 -20.76
CA ARG A 291 -17.99 28.97 -21.95
C ARG A 291 -17.94 28.07 -23.18
N LEU A 292 -16.80 27.41 -23.40
CA LEU A 292 -16.61 26.47 -24.50
C LEU A 292 -17.59 25.29 -24.39
N THR A 293 -17.66 24.67 -23.21
CA THR A 293 -18.55 23.53 -22.98
C THR A 293 -20.03 23.93 -23.06
N ASP A 294 -20.40 25.10 -22.54
CA ASP A 294 -21.78 25.62 -22.67
C ASP A 294 -22.17 25.85 -24.12
N ALA A 295 -21.33 26.52 -24.90
CA ALA A 295 -21.60 26.77 -26.31
C ALA A 295 -21.71 25.46 -27.11
N TYR A 296 -20.87 24.47 -26.79
CA TYR A 296 -20.91 23.16 -27.42
C TYR A 296 -22.18 22.36 -27.07
N LEU A 297 -22.60 22.38 -25.80
CA LEU A 297 -23.84 21.74 -25.36
C LEU A 297 -25.08 22.44 -25.94
N GLU A 298 -25.07 23.77 -26.00
CA GLU A 298 -26.13 24.56 -26.61
C GLU A 298 -26.32 24.19 -28.09
N TRP A 299 -25.25 24.15 -28.86
CA TRP A 299 -25.27 23.69 -30.25
C TRP A 299 -25.88 22.28 -30.38
N ALA A 300 -25.40 21.33 -29.58
CA ALA A 300 -25.88 19.95 -29.65
C ALA A 300 -27.36 19.81 -29.25
N LEU A 301 -27.81 20.60 -28.27
CA LEU A 301 -29.19 20.66 -27.84
C LEU A 301 -30.10 21.24 -28.92
N GLN A 302 -29.69 22.34 -29.56
CA GLN A 302 -30.45 22.93 -30.67
C GLN A 302 -30.65 21.91 -31.78
N LEU A 303 -29.61 21.18 -32.17
CA LEU A 303 -29.70 20.14 -33.20
C LEU A 303 -30.55 18.94 -32.76
N ALA A 304 -30.41 18.51 -31.50
CA ALA A 304 -31.17 17.40 -30.95
C ALA A 304 -32.67 17.74 -30.81
N VAL A 305 -33.02 18.97 -30.45
CA VAL A 305 -34.39 19.41 -30.19
C VAL A 305 -35.11 19.86 -31.48
N ALA A 306 -34.42 20.57 -32.39
CA ALA A 306 -35.00 21.06 -33.66
C ALA A 306 -35.58 19.95 -34.55
N ARG A 307 -35.08 18.71 -34.43
CA ARG A 307 -35.59 17.55 -35.19
C ARG A 307 -37.02 17.10 -34.84
N LYS A 308 -37.71 17.71 -33.85
CA LYS A 308 -39.06 17.26 -33.45
C LYS A 308 -40.13 18.34 -33.28
N CYS A 309 -39.78 19.62 -33.12
CA CYS A 309 -40.76 20.66 -32.83
C CYS A 309 -40.34 21.97 -33.51
N GLY A 310 -41.24 22.60 -34.26
CA GLY A 310 -41.06 23.99 -34.69
C GLY A 310 -40.78 24.87 -33.46
N ARG A 311 -39.70 25.67 -33.54
CA ARG A 311 -39.10 26.53 -32.50
C ARG A 311 -39.00 25.90 -31.09
N PRO A 312 -37.79 25.57 -30.60
CA PRO A 312 -37.60 25.10 -29.24
C PRO A 312 -38.09 26.14 -28.22
N ASP A 313 -38.85 25.69 -27.22
CA ASP A 313 -39.08 26.45 -25.99
C ASP A 313 -37.74 26.64 -25.28
N GLN A 314 -37.27 27.90 -25.20
CA GLN A 314 -35.94 28.25 -24.68
C GLN A 314 -35.79 27.83 -23.22
N GLU A 315 -36.87 27.82 -22.44
CA GLU A 315 -36.86 27.41 -21.03
C GLU A 315 -36.56 25.91 -20.90
N ARG A 316 -37.15 25.08 -21.77
CA ARG A 316 -36.85 23.64 -21.83
C ARG A 316 -35.42 23.36 -22.29
N VAL A 317 -34.90 24.14 -23.25
CA VAL A 317 -33.50 23.99 -23.69
C VAL A 317 -32.54 24.29 -22.54
N ASN A 318 -32.80 25.34 -21.75
CA ASN A 318 -32.00 25.69 -20.57
C ASN A 318 -32.07 24.61 -19.48
N GLN A 319 -33.26 24.06 -19.21
CA GLN A 319 -33.41 22.94 -18.27
C GLN A 319 -32.62 21.70 -18.73
N TYR A 320 -32.67 21.38 -20.04
CA TYR A 320 -31.92 20.26 -20.61
C TYR A 320 -30.42 20.46 -20.55
N ARG A 321 -29.96 21.70 -20.74
CA ARG A 321 -28.55 22.07 -20.56
C ARG A 321 -28.07 21.80 -19.14
N GLN A 322 -28.83 22.23 -18.14
CA GLN A 322 -28.48 21.99 -16.73
C GLN A 322 -28.42 20.50 -16.39
N VAL A 323 -29.40 19.71 -16.86
CA VAL A 323 -29.38 18.25 -16.72
C VAL A 323 -28.10 17.65 -17.30
N LEU A 324 -27.71 18.07 -18.50
CA LEU A 324 -26.49 17.56 -19.16
C LEU A 324 -25.22 18.01 -18.44
N ARG A 325 -25.13 19.25 -17.97
CA ARG A 325 -24.00 19.74 -17.16
C ARG A 325 -23.78 18.85 -15.94
N SER A 326 -24.85 18.52 -15.21
CA SER A 326 -24.77 17.62 -14.05
C SER A 326 -24.40 16.17 -14.42
N ARG A 327 -24.81 15.68 -15.61
CA ARG A 327 -24.49 14.33 -16.06
C ARG A 327 -23.05 14.18 -16.59
N LEU A 328 -22.52 15.25 -17.19
CA LEU A 328 -21.16 15.37 -17.72
C LEU A 328 -20.17 15.94 -16.69
N ARG A 329 -20.55 15.99 -15.40
CA ARG A 329 -19.67 16.42 -14.30
C ARG A 329 -19.14 17.86 -14.44
N LEU A 330 -19.85 18.72 -15.18
CA LEU A 330 -19.47 20.10 -15.48
C LEU A 330 -19.87 21.12 -14.39
N VAL A 331 -20.46 20.66 -13.28
CA VAL A 331 -20.87 21.54 -12.17
C VAL A 331 -19.97 21.30 -10.96
N ASP A 332 -20.09 20.14 -10.33
CA ASP A 332 -19.36 19.83 -9.08
C ASP A 332 -18.29 18.73 -9.27
N GLY A 333 -17.93 18.38 -10.51
CA GLY A 333 -17.05 17.25 -10.82
C GLY A 333 -17.65 15.86 -10.53
N SER A 334 -18.82 15.80 -9.88
CA SER A 334 -19.53 14.56 -9.56
C SER A 334 -20.62 14.25 -10.59
N LYS A 335 -20.87 12.95 -10.84
CA LYS A 335 -21.94 12.50 -11.75
C LYS A 335 -23.23 12.34 -10.96
N CYS A 336 -24.16 13.26 -11.13
CA CYS A 336 -25.48 13.14 -10.49
C CYS A 336 -26.21 11.88 -10.94
N GLN A 337 -26.91 11.22 -10.01
CA GLN A 337 -27.69 10.03 -10.33
C GLN A 337 -28.97 10.40 -11.10
N LEU A 338 -29.41 9.52 -12.02
CA LEU A 338 -30.61 9.75 -12.84
C LEU A 338 -31.87 9.99 -12.00
N ARG A 339 -32.02 9.28 -10.88
CA ARG A 339 -33.17 9.42 -9.96
C ARG A 339 -33.18 10.76 -9.23
N GLU A 340 -32.01 11.29 -8.92
CA GLU A 340 -31.87 12.58 -8.24
C GLU A 340 -32.23 13.73 -9.19
N LEU A 341 -31.69 13.71 -10.41
CA LEU A 341 -32.04 14.67 -11.45
C LEU A 341 -33.52 14.57 -11.83
N GLY A 342 -34.07 13.36 -11.91
CA GLY A 342 -35.49 13.18 -12.14
C GLY A 342 -36.35 13.89 -11.08
N ARG A 343 -36.03 13.72 -9.80
CA ARG A 343 -36.70 14.44 -8.70
C ARG A 343 -36.54 15.95 -8.79
N ARG A 344 -35.31 16.43 -9.05
CA ARG A 344 -35.00 17.87 -9.13
C ARG A 344 -35.79 18.59 -10.24
N TYR A 345 -36.01 17.93 -11.38
CA TYR A 345 -36.66 18.53 -12.55
C TYR A 345 -38.09 18.00 -12.78
N GLY A 346 -38.68 17.28 -11.82
CA GLY A 346 -40.06 16.79 -11.93
C GLY A 346 -40.31 15.78 -13.05
N VAL A 347 -39.29 14.99 -13.43
CA VAL A 347 -39.37 13.97 -14.51
C VAL A 347 -38.86 12.61 -14.04
N THR A 348 -39.16 11.54 -14.77
CA THR A 348 -38.65 10.20 -14.41
C THR A 348 -37.15 10.08 -14.74
N GLY A 349 -36.43 9.24 -13.98
CA GLY A 349 -35.02 8.95 -14.27
C GLY A 349 -34.81 8.34 -15.67
N GLU A 350 -35.79 7.58 -16.16
CA GLU A 350 -35.80 7.06 -17.53
C GLU A 350 -35.91 8.19 -18.57
N ARG A 351 -36.69 9.22 -18.30
CA ARG A 351 -36.77 10.41 -19.17
C ARG A 351 -35.43 11.14 -19.24
N ILE A 352 -34.75 11.31 -18.10
CA ILE A 352 -33.39 11.90 -18.06
C ILE A 352 -32.42 11.05 -18.89
N ARG A 353 -32.45 9.72 -18.77
CA ARG A 353 -31.60 8.81 -19.54
C ARG A 353 -31.84 8.93 -21.05
N GLN A 354 -33.10 9.03 -21.47
CA GLN A 354 -33.46 9.21 -22.88
C GLN A 354 -32.96 10.56 -23.43
N MET A 355 -33.05 11.63 -22.63
CA MET A 355 -32.52 12.95 -22.98
C MET A 355 -31.00 12.92 -23.14
N GLU A 356 -30.29 12.36 -22.15
CA GLU A 356 -28.83 12.18 -22.19
C GLU A 356 -28.43 11.39 -23.44
N SER A 357 -29.03 10.21 -23.66
CA SER A 357 -28.70 9.34 -24.80
C SER A 357 -28.87 10.04 -26.14
N LYS A 358 -29.92 10.86 -26.29
CA LYS A 358 -30.20 11.59 -27.53
C LYS A 358 -29.15 12.65 -27.83
N VAL A 359 -28.72 13.41 -26.82
CA VAL A 359 -27.72 14.48 -27.01
C VAL A 359 -26.32 13.88 -27.12
N MET A 360 -26.01 12.84 -26.34
CA MET A 360 -24.74 12.10 -26.46
C MET A 360 -24.53 11.51 -27.85
N ALA A 361 -25.58 11.04 -28.52
CA ALA A 361 -25.50 10.57 -29.91
C ALA A 361 -25.11 11.68 -30.90
N VAL A 362 -25.50 12.93 -30.64
CA VAL A 362 -25.09 14.09 -31.43
C VAL A 362 -23.65 14.47 -31.12
N LEU A 363 -23.30 14.57 -29.83
CA LEU A 363 -21.96 14.94 -29.36
C LEU A 363 -20.89 13.96 -29.83
N LYS A 364 -21.18 12.65 -29.84
CA LYS A 364 -20.26 11.60 -30.31
C LYS A 364 -20.27 11.38 -31.82
N SER A 365 -21.12 12.08 -32.57
CA SER A 365 -21.13 11.95 -34.02
C SER A 365 -19.87 12.59 -34.62
N PRO A 366 -19.36 12.13 -35.78
CA PRO A 366 -18.19 12.75 -36.40
C PRO A 366 -18.35 14.25 -36.63
N LYS A 367 -19.56 14.70 -36.99
CA LYS A 367 -19.87 16.13 -37.13
C LYS A 367 -19.81 16.86 -35.78
N GLY A 368 -20.30 16.25 -34.70
CA GLY A 368 -20.20 16.81 -33.35
C GLY A 368 -18.76 16.98 -32.89
N LEU A 369 -17.95 15.94 -33.05
CA LEU A 369 -16.55 15.99 -32.67
C LEU A 369 -15.76 17.07 -33.43
N ARG A 370 -16.05 17.28 -34.73
CA ARG A 370 -15.40 18.33 -35.54
C ARG A 370 -15.52 19.73 -34.97
N HIS A 371 -16.60 20.06 -34.26
CA HIS A 371 -16.75 21.38 -33.65
C HIS A 371 -15.70 21.68 -32.57
N LEU A 372 -15.12 20.64 -31.97
CA LEU A 372 -14.05 20.74 -30.99
C LEU A 372 -12.68 20.37 -31.57
N ASP A 373 -12.50 20.33 -32.90
CA ASP A 373 -11.24 19.94 -33.55
C ASP A 373 -10.03 20.72 -33.04
N TYR A 374 -10.18 22.02 -32.80
CA TYR A 374 -9.10 22.83 -32.24
C TYR A 374 -8.72 22.36 -30.82
N LEU A 375 -9.71 22.08 -29.95
CA LEU A 375 -9.44 21.53 -28.62
C LEU A 375 -8.78 20.15 -28.71
N TRP A 376 -9.23 19.27 -29.61
CA TRP A 376 -8.65 17.95 -29.82
C TRP A 376 -7.19 18.03 -30.24
N HIS A 377 -6.85 18.93 -31.17
CA HIS A 377 -5.46 19.13 -31.57
C HIS A 377 -4.56 19.62 -30.43
N LEU A 378 -5.06 20.51 -29.57
CA LEU A 378 -4.30 20.94 -28.39
C LEU A 378 -4.07 19.78 -27.43
N LEU A 379 -5.11 18.98 -27.16
CA LEU A 379 -5.04 17.81 -26.28
C LEU A 379 -4.11 16.72 -26.84
N ASP A 380 -4.21 16.43 -28.14
CA ASP A 380 -3.33 15.48 -28.84
C ASP A 380 -1.87 15.89 -28.67
N ARG A 381 -1.53 17.15 -28.98
CA ARG A 381 -0.17 17.67 -28.77
C ARG A 381 0.28 17.54 -27.31
N LEU A 382 -0.54 17.96 -26.36
CA LEU A 382 -0.18 17.90 -24.93
C LEU A 382 0.06 16.46 -24.49
N LEU A 383 -0.71 15.49 -24.99
CA LEU A 383 -0.49 14.08 -24.72
C LEU A 383 0.76 13.55 -25.42
N GLU A 384 0.94 13.80 -26.71
CA GLU A 384 2.11 13.37 -27.48
C GLU A 384 3.41 13.86 -26.86
N THR A 385 3.48 15.14 -26.50
CA THR A 385 4.65 15.74 -25.84
C THR A 385 4.96 15.09 -24.49
N GLY A 386 3.95 14.49 -23.84
CA GLY A 386 4.05 13.75 -22.58
C GLY A 386 4.35 12.25 -22.71
N GLY A 387 4.51 11.72 -23.94
CA GLY A 387 4.67 10.28 -24.20
C GLY A 387 3.36 9.53 -24.45
N GLY A 388 2.27 10.23 -24.75
CA GLY A 388 0.94 9.66 -25.05
C GLY A 388 0.05 9.43 -23.83
N ALA A 389 0.51 9.78 -22.62
CA ALA A 389 -0.29 9.71 -21.39
C ALA A 389 0.00 10.91 -20.48
N ARG A 390 -1.03 11.40 -19.77
CA ARG A 390 -0.92 12.45 -18.74
C ARG A 390 -1.93 12.26 -17.61
N TYR A 391 -1.66 12.88 -16.47
CA TYR A 391 -2.72 13.13 -15.49
C TYR A 391 -3.64 14.24 -16.00
N LEU A 392 -4.93 14.16 -15.67
CA LEU A 392 -5.88 15.22 -16.03
C LEU A 392 -5.53 16.54 -15.34
N SER A 393 -4.99 16.50 -14.13
CA SER A 393 -4.48 17.68 -13.43
C SER A 393 -3.41 18.42 -14.23
N GLU A 394 -2.45 17.68 -14.81
CA GLU A 394 -1.39 18.23 -15.66
C GLU A 394 -1.98 18.84 -16.94
N LEU A 395 -2.97 18.19 -17.55
CA LEU A 395 -3.64 18.69 -18.76
C LEU A 395 -4.47 19.95 -18.49
N SER A 396 -5.23 19.99 -17.39
CA SER A 396 -6.02 21.16 -17.00
C SER A 396 -5.14 22.39 -16.82
N VAL A 397 -4.00 22.24 -16.13
CA VAL A 397 -3.02 23.33 -15.95
C VAL A 397 -2.42 23.74 -17.30
N SER A 398 -1.98 22.77 -18.09
CA SER A 398 -1.37 23.04 -19.41
C SER A 398 -2.33 23.78 -20.34
N LEU A 399 -3.61 23.39 -20.39
CA LEU A 399 -4.63 24.06 -21.21
C LEU A 399 -4.92 25.48 -20.72
N ARG A 400 -5.06 25.66 -19.41
CA ARG A 400 -5.28 26.99 -18.80
C ARG A 400 -4.14 27.93 -19.18
N ASP A 401 -2.90 27.48 -19.02
CA ASP A 401 -1.72 28.29 -19.28
C ASP A 401 -1.56 28.57 -20.78
N LEU A 402 -1.87 27.60 -21.64
CA LEU A 402 -1.79 27.74 -23.09
C LEU A 402 -2.83 28.72 -23.67
N LEU A 403 -4.07 28.65 -23.18
CA LEU A 403 -5.21 29.44 -23.67
C LEU A 403 -5.49 30.70 -22.85
N GLY A 404 -4.77 30.92 -21.75
CA GLY A 404 -4.98 32.04 -20.84
C GLY A 404 -6.34 32.00 -20.14
N TRP A 405 -6.87 30.81 -19.85
CA TRP A 405 -8.17 30.68 -19.16
C TRP A 405 -8.09 31.23 -17.74
N THR A 406 -9.12 31.97 -17.33
CA THR A 406 -9.21 32.52 -15.97
C THR A 406 -9.53 31.44 -14.94
N THR A 407 -10.26 30.40 -15.36
CA THR A 407 -10.63 29.26 -14.52
C THR A 407 -9.82 28.02 -14.89
N LEU A 408 -9.48 27.22 -13.88
CA LEU A 408 -8.86 25.91 -14.09
C LEU A 408 -9.96 24.89 -14.41
N PRO A 409 -9.90 24.19 -15.56
CA PRO A 409 -10.87 23.15 -15.89
C PRO A 409 -10.88 22.06 -14.83
N SER A 410 -12.06 21.72 -14.33
CA SER A 410 -12.23 20.56 -13.47
C SER A 410 -11.74 19.29 -14.18
N GLU A 411 -10.89 18.50 -13.51
CA GLU A 411 -10.35 17.25 -14.06
C GLU A 411 -11.46 16.32 -14.55
N ALA A 412 -12.55 16.22 -13.78
CA ALA A 412 -13.67 15.36 -14.10
C ALA A 412 -14.52 15.89 -15.27
N ALA A 413 -14.59 17.21 -15.42
CA ALA A 413 -15.27 17.85 -16.52
C ALA A 413 -14.49 17.65 -17.84
N LEU A 414 -13.17 17.92 -17.81
CA LEU A 414 -12.28 17.69 -18.95
C LEU A 414 -12.27 16.21 -19.36
N ALA A 415 -12.16 15.30 -18.40
CA ALA A 415 -12.26 13.86 -18.64
C ALA A 415 -13.57 13.47 -19.34
N SER A 416 -14.71 14.03 -18.93
CA SER A 416 -16.01 13.75 -19.54
C SER A 416 -16.11 14.24 -20.98
N ILE A 417 -15.45 15.36 -21.31
CA ILE A 417 -15.35 15.87 -22.68
C ILE A 417 -14.42 14.98 -23.52
N MET A 418 -13.29 14.54 -22.99
CA MET A 418 -12.36 13.64 -23.68
C MET A 418 -13.00 12.26 -23.98
N GLU A 419 -13.83 11.71 -23.09
CA GLU A 419 -14.58 10.47 -23.31
C GLU A 419 -15.58 10.52 -24.50
N LEU A 420 -15.85 11.71 -25.04
CA LEU A 420 -16.67 11.85 -26.25
C LEU A 420 -15.91 11.39 -27.49
N SER A 421 -14.58 11.57 -27.52
CA SER A 421 -13.73 11.23 -28.65
C SER A 421 -13.18 9.80 -28.52
N PRO A 422 -13.16 9.00 -29.60
CA PRO A 422 -12.56 7.67 -29.60
C PRO A 422 -11.02 7.69 -29.54
N ASN A 423 -10.39 8.86 -29.67
CA ASN A 423 -8.93 9.00 -29.64
C ASN A 423 -8.34 8.94 -28.23
N TYR A 424 -9.18 9.04 -27.20
CA TYR A 424 -8.75 9.07 -25.81
C TYR A 424 -9.35 7.93 -25.01
N GLN A 425 -8.58 7.42 -24.06
CA GLN A 425 -9.04 6.50 -23.04
C GLN A 425 -8.79 7.09 -21.67
N VAL A 426 -9.87 7.28 -20.91
CA VAL A 426 -9.87 7.90 -19.58
C VAL A 426 -9.96 6.84 -18.50
N PHE A 427 -9.13 7.00 -17.46
CA PHE A 427 -9.05 6.14 -16.29
C PHE A 427 -9.43 6.97 -15.06
N TRP A 428 -10.57 6.62 -14.45
CA TRP A 428 -11.21 7.42 -13.42
C TRP A 428 -10.68 7.17 -12.00
N ASP A 429 -9.75 6.25 -11.82
CA ASP A 429 -9.12 6.02 -10.52
C ASP A 429 -8.18 7.19 -10.20
N PRO A 430 -8.25 7.79 -8.98
CA PRO A 430 -7.43 8.94 -8.63
C PRO A 430 -5.95 8.54 -8.47
N PRO A 431 -5.00 9.34 -8.99
CA PRO A 431 -5.21 10.54 -9.82
C PRO A 431 -5.77 10.19 -11.20
N ILE A 432 -6.76 10.94 -11.72
CA ILE A 432 -7.42 10.65 -13.00
C ILE A 432 -6.38 10.72 -14.13
N ARG A 433 -6.32 9.68 -14.95
CA ARG A 433 -5.35 9.55 -16.05
C ARG A 433 -6.04 9.49 -17.40
N VAL A 434 -5.35 9.93 -18.44
CA VAL A 434 -5.78 9.76 -19.83
C VAL A 434 -4.60 9.39 -20.71
N THR A 435 -4.89 8.59 -21.74
CA THR A 435 -3.94 8.16 -22.74
C THR A 435 -4.57 8.26 -24.13
N LEU A 436 -3.72 8.46 -25.13
CA LEU A 436 -4.11 8.26 -26.53
C LEU A 436 -4.42 6.78 -26.77
N THR A 437 -5.40 6.50 -27.61
CA THR A 437 -5.70 5.13 -28.06
C THR A 437 -4.73 4.66 -29.14
N ALA A 438 -4.11 5.61 -29.86
CA ALA A 438 -3.04 5.32 -30.81
C ALA A 438 -1.75 4.86 -30.08
N PRO A 439 -0.97 3.94 -30.68
CA PRO A 439 0.27 3.47 -30.07
C PRO A 439 1.28 4.62 -29.93
N GLY A 440 1.65 4.92 -28.69
CA GLY A 440 2.70 5.88 -28.32
C GLY A 440 3.68 5.27 -27.30
N CYS A 441 4.28 6.10 -26.44
CA CYS A 441 5.24 5.59 -25.44
C CYS A 441 4.60 4.68 -24.39
N VAL A 442 3.29 4.78 -24.19
CA VAL A 442 2.46 3.92 -23.32
C VAL A 442 2.61 2.43 -23.65
N GLY A 443 2.82 2.08 -24.93
CA GLY A 443 3.03 0.70 -25.39
C GLY A 443 4.48 0.40 -25.79
N CYS A 444 5.44 1.26 -25.45
CA CYS A 444 6.81 1.13 -25.93
C CYS A 444 7.57 0.02 -25.21
N ALA A 445 7.91 -1.05 -25.93
CA ALA A 445 8.69 -2.17 -25.40
C ALA A 445 10.09 -1.76 -24.90
N ILE A 446 10.74 -0.81 -25.58
CA ILE A 446 12.05 -0.28 -25.19
C ILE A 446 11.98 0.36 -23.80
N GLY A 447 10.98 1.24 -23.60
CA GLY A 447 10.77 1.92 -22.32
C GLY A 447 10.40 0.95 -21.20
N ALA A 448 9.46 0.04 -21.45
CA ALA A 448 9.05 -0.97 -20.48
C ALA A 448 10.22 -1.85 -20.00
N ALA A 449 11.02 -2.37 -20.95
CA ALA A 449 12.17 -3.22 -20.63
C ALA A 449 13.28 -2.45 -19.89
N ALA A 450 13.47 -1.17 -20.17
CA ALA A 450 14.42 -0.33 -19.46
C ALA A 450 14.01 -0.12 -17.99
N VAL A 451 12.74 0.21 -17.75
CA VAL A 451 12.20 0.39 -16.40
C VAL A 451 12.28 -0.93 -15.61
N TYR A 452 11.93 -2.06 -16.23
CA TYR A 452 12.01 -3.38 -15.59
C TYR A 452 13.43 -3.71 -15.11
N ARG A 453 14.44 -3.58 -15.99
CA ARG A 453 15.85 -3.84 -15.65
C ARG A 453 16.36 -2.90 -14.56
N LYS A 454 15.95 -1.63 -14.58
CA LYS A 454 16.31 -0.67 -13.52
C LYS A 454 15.67 -1.04 -12.19
N LEU A 455 14.42 -1.52 -12.19
CA LEU A 455 13.74 -1.97 -10.98
C LEU A 455 14.36 -3.25 -10.39
N GLU A 456 14.80 -4.17 -11.24
CA GLU A 456 15.48 -5.41 -10.82
C GLU A 456 16.82 -5.14 -10.13
N THR A 457 17.56 -4.15 -10.63
CA THR A 457 18.86 -3.74 -10.07
C THR A 457 18.73 -2.73 -8.91
N ALA A 458 17.53 -2.17 -8.67
CA ALA A 458 17.32 -1.18 -7.63
C ALA A 458 17.46 -1.78 -6.20
N PRO A 459 18.03 -1.01 -5.25
CA PRO A 459 18.01 -1.39 -3.84
C PRO A 459 16.57 -1.56 -3.38
N ASP A 460 16.31 -2.61 -2.58
CA ASP A 460 14.98 -2.98 -2.11
C ASP A 460 13.92 -3.31 -3.17
N THR A 461 14.29 -3.39 -4.47
CA THR A 461 13.37 -3.60 -5.61
C THR A 461 12.22 -2.58 -5.64
N VAL A 462 12.54 -1.33 -5.30
CA VAL A 462 11.64 -0.17 -5.36
C VAL A 462 12.33 0.93 -6.16
N LEU A 463 11.61 1.55 -7.08
CA LEU A 463 12.10 2.62 -7.95
C LEU A 463 11.18 3.83 -7.85
N SER A 464 11.70 5.05 -7.80
CA SER A 464 10.85 6.25 -7.91
C SER A 464 10.37 6.42 -9.35
N PHE A 465 9.26 7.13 -9.56
CA PHE A 465 8.78 7.42 -10.92
C PHE A 465 9.82 8.22 -11.73
N GLU A 466 10.52 9.17 -11.09
CA GLU A 466 11.57 9.95 -11.75
C GLU A 466 12.73 9.07 -12.22
N ALA A 467 13.21 8.15 -11.37
CA ALA A 467 14.27 7.23 -11.76
C ALA A 467 13.83 6.23 -12.84
N ALA A 468 12.55 5.86 -12.87
CA ALA A 468 11.97 5.04 -13.92
C ALA A 468 11.91 5.79 -15.25
N LEU A 469 11.42 7.03 -15.24
CA LEU A 469 11.35 7.88 -16.44
C LEU A 469 12.73 8.21 -17.00
N GLU A 470 13.73 8.43 -16.13
CA GLU A 470 15.11 8.66 -16.58
C GLU A 470 15.70 7.41 -17.23
N ALA A 471 15.50 6.23 -16.63
CA ALA A 471 15.93 4.96 -17.25
C ALA A 471 15.27 4.74 -18.62
N MET A 472 14.00 5.12 -18.76
CA MET A 472 13.29 5.08 -20.04
C MET A 472 13.88 6.08 -21.05
N ARG A 473 14.17 7.32 -20.63
CA ARG A 473 14.79 8.35 -21.47
C ARG A 473 16.16 7.92 -22.00
N GLU A 474 17.04 7.45 -21.12
CA GLU A 474 18.37 6.96 -21.48
C GLU A 474 18.30 5.81 -22.50
N ALA A 475 17.38 4.86 -22.30
CA ALA A 475 17.20 3.74 -23.21
C ALA A 475 16.64 4.18 -24.57
N CYS A 476 15.61 5.03 -24.57
CA CYS A 476 15.01 5.56 -25.80
C CYS A 476 16.01 6.37 -26.64
N GLN A 477 16.88 7.15 -26.00
CA GLN A 477 17.96 7.88 -26.67
C GLN A 477 18.99 6.93 -27.31
N ARG A 478 19.43 5.93 -26.54
CA ARG A 478 20.42 4.94 -27.01
C ARG A 478 19.92 4.13 -28.20
N GLU A 479 18.67 3.68 -28.15
CA GLU A 479 18.02 2.86 -29.18
C GLU A 479 17.38 3.69 -30.31
N ARG A 480 17.53 5.03 -30.29
CA ARG A 480 16.97 5.96 -31.28
C ARG A 480 15.47 5.74 -31.54
N CYS A 481 14.69 5.58 -30.46
CA CYS A 481 13.26 5.33 -30.52
C CYS A 481 12.51 6.42 -31.34
N PRO A 482 11.66 6.05 -32.32
CA PRO A 482 10.97 7.03 -33.16
C PRO A 482 9.97 7.89 -32.38
N GLU A 483 9.27 7.31 -31.40
CA GLU A 483 8.29 8.03 -30.56
C GLU A 483 8.95 9.04 -29.61
N PHE A 484 10.21 8.82 -29.25
CA PHE A 484 10.95 9.73 -28.37
C PHE A 484 11.15 11.11 -28.99
N ARG A 485 11.22 11.21 -30.33
CA ARG A 485 11.37 12.49 -31.04
C ARG A 485 10.17 13.42 -30.90
N LYS A 486 9.00 12.89 -30.57
CA LYS A 486 7.77 13.66 -30.36
C LYS A 486 7.60 14.14 -28.90
N CYS A 487 8.42 13.61 -27.99
CA CYS A 487 8.31 13.87 -26.56
C CYS A 487 9.24 15.02 -26.15
N THR A 488 8.71 16.03 -25.46
CA THR A 488 9.54 17.04 -24.78
C THR A 488 9.90 16.57 -23.37
N GLY A 489 9.05 15.74 -22.76
CA GLY A 489 9.31 15.07 -21.50
C GLY A 489 8.27 13.98 -21.23
N PHE A 490 8.58 13.01 -20.38
CA PHE A 490 7.60 12.00 -20.02
C PHE A 490 6.75 12.44 -18.82
N SER A 491 5.44 12.26 -18.91
CA SER A 491 4.57 12.41 -17.74
C SER A 491 4.81 11.28 -16.75
N LYS A 492 4.69 11.59 -15.45
CA LYS A 492 4.69 10.60 -14.37
C LYS A 492 3.56 9.57 -14.53
N SER A 493 2.46 9.94 -15.18
CA SER A 493 1.32 9.05 -15.44
C SER A 493 1.72 7.83 -16.29
N LEU A 494 2.74 7.97 -17.15
CA LEU A 494 3.23 6.91 -18.02
C LEU A 494 3.66 5.66 -17.24
N ILE A 495 4.23 5.84 -16.04
CA ILE A 495 4.67 4.72 -15.19
C ILE A 495 3.48 3.86 -14.73
N HIS A 496 2.32 4.46 -14.47
CA HIS A 496 1.11 3.69 -14.14
C HIS A 496 0.71 2.80 -15.30
N PHE A 497 0.77 3.32 -16.54
CA PHE A 497 0.45 2.56 -17.73
C PHE A 497 1.50 1.53 -18.12
N LEU A 498 2.76 1.70 -17.75
CA LEU A 498 3.79 0.66 -17.91
C LEU A 498 3.63 -0.45 -16.87
N ALA A 499 3.16 -0.11 -15.66
CA ALA A 499 2.94 -1.08 -14.59
C ALA A 499 1.71 -1.97 -14.84
N ASP A 500 0.60 -1.40 -15.31
CA ASP A 500 -0.70 -2.07 -15.48
C ASP A 500 -0.66 -3.32 -16.39
N PRO A 501 -0.05 -3.29 -17.61
CA PRO A 501 0.00 -4.43 -18.52
C PRO A 501 1.04 -5.48 -18.11
N SER A 502 2.00 -5.15 -17.24
CA SER A 502 3.14 -6.03 -16.95
C SER A 502 2.81 -7.24 -16.07
N PHE A 503 1.64 -7.30 -15.43
CA PHE A 503 1.21 -8.25 -14.38
C PHE A 503 2.14 -8.36 -13.14
N GLU A 504 3.42 -8.03 -13.27
CA GLU A 504 4.49 -8.19 -12.29
C GLU A 504 4.79 -6.92 -11.51
N MET A 505 4.50 -5.74 -12.06
CA MET A 505 4.83 -4.45 -11.44
C MET A 505 3.57 -3.79 -10.87
N THR A 506 3.76 -2.90 -9.89
CA THR A 506 2.69 -2.13 -9.27
C THR A 506 3.20 -0.74 -8.97
N ALA A 507 2.43 0.25 -9.39
CA ALA A 507 2.70 1.67 -9.16
C ALA A 507 1.87 2.16 -7.96
N GLY A 508 2.54 2.63 -6.91
CA GLY A 508 1.95 3.32 -5.74
C GLY A 508 2.42 4.78 -5.67
N HIS A 509 2.26 5.45 -4.51
CA HIS A 509 2.62 6.87 -4.26
C HIS A 509 4.01 7.27 -4.82
N GLU A 510 4.06 7.64 -6.10
CA GLU A 510 5.25 7.95 -6.89
C GLU A 510 6.38 6.89 -6.85
N ARG A 511 6.01 5.64 -6.59
CA ARG A 511 6.96 4.52 -6.48
C ARG A 511 6.47 3.31 -7.21
N LEU A 512 7.40 2.63 -7.86
CA LEU A 512 7.21 1.43 -8.64
C LEU A 512 7.90 0.26 -7.93
N CYS A 513 7.19 -0.85 -7.77
CA CYS A 513 7.74 -2.06 -7.18
C CYS A 513 7.17 -3.32 -7.84
N PHE A 514 7.77 -4.47 -7.59
CA PHE A 514 7.16 -5.74 -8.00
C PHE A 514 5.96 -6.07 -7.12
N ARG A 515 4.89 -6.60 -7.71
CA ARG A 515 3.67 -7.06 -7.00
C ARG A 515 4.00 -8.09 -5.92
N ASN A 516 4.96 -8.98 -6.20
CA ASN A 516 5.45 -10.03 -5.28
C ASN A 516 6.64 -9.58 -4.41
N LEU A 517 6.73 -8.29 -4.07
CA LEU A 517 7.83 -7.69 -3.30
C LEU A 517 8.19 -8.49 -2.04
N ARG A 518 7.19 -8.95 -1.27
CA ARG A 518 7.41 -9.68 -0.02
C ARG A 518 8.09 -11.04 -0.24
N ALA A 519 7.62 -11.79 -1.25
CA ALA A 519 8.18 -13.10 -1.58
C ALA A 519 9.60 -12.97 -2.11
N ARG A 520 9.85 -12.02 -3.03
CA ARG A 520 11.20 -11.73 -3.54
C ARG A 520 12.15 -11.25 -2.45
N LYS A 521 11.71 -10.36 -1.54
CA LYS A 521 12.50 -9.96 -0.37
C LYS A 521 12.79 -11.15 0.57
N LYS A 522 11.88 -12.10 0.73
CA LYS A 522 12.14 -13.32 1.54
C LYS A 522 13.20 -14.20 0.87
N ALA A 523 13.08 -14.47 -0.43
CA ALA A 523 14.03 -15.28 -1.18
C ALA A 523 15.44 -14.70 -1.17
N ARG A 524 15.59 -13.39 -1.44
CA ARG A 524 16.89 -12.70 -1.40
C ARG A 524 17.54 -12.75 -0.01
N ARG A 525 16.74 -12.64 1.06
CA ARG A 525 17.22 -12.77 2.44
C ARG A 525 17.70 -14.19 2.74
N SER A 526 16.94 -15.21 2.35
CA SER A 526 17.33 -16.63 2.45
C SER A 526 18.69 -16.88 1.81
N GLN A 527 18.80 -16.52 0.53
CA GLN A 527 20.03 -16.72 -0.25
C GLN A 527 21.23 -16.00 0.36
N LEU A 528 21.03 -14.79 0.90
CA LEU A 528 22.11 -14.06 1.55
C LEU A 528 22.56 -14.74 2.85
N LEU A 529 21.63 -15.23 3.68
CA LEU A 529 21.97 -15.94 4.93
C LEU A 529 22.74 -17.25 4.63
N GLU A 530 22.31 -18.01 3.63
CA GLU A 530 23.03 -19.21 3.15
C GLU A 530 24.44 -18.85 2.70
N ARG A 531 24.59 -17.82 1.85
CA ARG A 531 25.90 -17.38 1.35
C ARG A 531 26.84 -16.93 2.47
N ILE A 532 26.33 -16.25 3.50
CA ILE A 532 27.16 -15.81 4.64
C ILE A 532 27.74 -17.03 5.38
N LEU A 533 26.91 -18.01 5.71
CA LEU A 533 27.35 -19.20 6.45
C LEU A 533 28.21 -20.14 5.60
N LEU A 534 27.90 -20.29 4.31
CA LEU A 534 28.74 -21.04 3.36
C LEU A 534 30.11 -20.40 3.20
N ALA A 535 30.17 -19.07 3.03
CA ALA A 535 31.43 -18.34 2.88
C ALA A 535 32.28 -18.36 4.16
N ALA A 536 31.65 -18.39 5.33
CA ALA A 536 32.36 -18.49 6.60
C ALA A 536 33.06 -19.84 6.80
N GLY A 537 32.54 -20.92 6.21
CA GLY A 537 33.10 -22.28 6.32
C GLY A 537 33.05 -22.89 7.73
N LYS A 538 32.49 -22.19 8.71
CA LYS A 538 32.38 -22.60 10.13
C LYS A 538 31.04 -22.13 10.71
N GLU A 539 30.71 -22.62 11.90
CA GLU A 539 29.56 -22.10 12.65
C GLU A 539 29.77 -20.63 13.06
N LEU A 540 28.70 -19.84 12.96
CA LEU A 540 28.67 -18.43 13.38
C LEU A 540 27.55 -18.19 14.38
N HIS A 541 27.78 -17.28 15.33
CA HIS A 541 26.74 -16.80 16.21
C HIS A 541 25.78 -15.85 15.47
N PHE A 542 24.49 -15.84 15.80
CA PHE A 542 23.49 -15.01 15.09
C PHE A 542 23.85 -13.52 15.05
N ILE A 543 24.59 -13.01 16.05
CA ILE A 543 25.10 -11.63 16.09
C ILE A 543 26.15 -11.40 14.99
N GLU A 544 27.04 -12.38 14.75
CA GLU A 544 28.06 -12.31 13.70
C GLU A 544 27.39 -12.36 12.31
N VAL A 545 26.43 -13.27 12.15
CA VAL A 545 25.63 -13.35 10.92
C VAL A 545 24.88 -12.04 10.67
N GLN A 546 24.31 -11.42 11.69
CA GLN A 546 23.62 -10.13 11.57
C GLN A 546 24.58 -9.02 11.11
N ARG A 547 25.81 -8.97 11.64
CA ARG A 547 26.82 -7.99 11.21
C ARG A 547 27.14 -8.15 9.73
N GLU A 548 27.40 -9.37 9.27
CA GLU A 548 27.70 -9.62 7.85
C GLU A 548 26.48 -9.38 6.94
N PHE A 549 25.29 -9.74 7.42
CA PHE A 549 24.03 -9.49 6.72
C PHE A 549 23.79 -7.99 6.54
N ASN A 550 24.01 -7.19 7.58
CA ASN A 550 23.83 -5.74 7.53
C ASN A 550 24.93 -5.05 6.70
N ARG A 551 26.16 -5.58 6.63
CA ARG A 551 27.19 -5.08 5.71
C ARG A 551 26.85 -5.32 4.24
N SER A 552 26.17 -6.42 3.95
CA SER A 552 25.82 -6.83 2.59
C SER A 552 24.51 -6.22 2.07
N MET A 553 23.74 -5.56 2.94
CA MET A 553 22.43 -4.98 2.61
C MET A 553 22.49 -3.45 2.61
N SER A 554 22.09 -2.83 1.48
CA SER A 554 21.83 -1.38 1.41
C SER A 554 20.44 -1.09 1.99
N GLY A 555 20.34 -0.56 3.22
CA GLY A 555 19.06 -0.17 3.81
C GLY A 555 19.03 -0.19 5.34
N LYS A 556 17.82 -0.33 5.90
CA LYS A 556 17.62 -0.40 7.35
C LYS A 556 18.24 -1.69 7.92
N PRO A 557 19.08 -1.62 8.96
CA PRO A 557 19.69 -2.81 9.54
C PRO A 557 18.63 -3.75 10.13
N ALA A 558 18.82 -5.05 9.91
CA ALA A 558 18.04 -6.08 10.57
C ALA A 558 18.43 -6.16 12.06
N SER A 559 17.45 -6.39 12.93
CA SER A 559 17.69 -6.61 14.35
C SER A 559 18.18 -8.04 14.62
N GLU A 560 18.88 -8.23 15.74
CA GLU A 560 19.36 -9.52 16.22
C GLU A 560 18.23 -10.56 16.29
N ALA A 561 17.10 -10.19 16.89
CA ALA A 561 15.94 -11.05 17.02
C ALA A 561 15.34 -11.45 15.66
N ALA A 562 15.39 -10.57 14.66
CA ALA A 562 14.89 -10.86 13.33
C ALA A 562 15.81 -11.86 12.61
N VAL A 563 17.13 -11.65 12.65
CA VAL A 563 18.11 -12.56 12.03
C VAL A 563 18.07 -13.93 12.71
N HIS A 564 18.05 -13.99 14.04
CA HIS A 564 17.91 -15.25 14.77
C HIS A 564 16.65 -16.01 14.35
N LYS A 565 15.50 -15.33 14.26
CA LYS A 565 14.26 -15.94 13.78
C LYS A 565 14.41 -16.49 12.35
N TRP A 566 14.99 -15.71 11.43
CA TRP A 566 15.17 -16.15 10.05
C TRP A 566 16.11 -17.35 9.95
N LEU A 567 17.17 -17.39 10.74
CA LEU A 567 18.10 -18.52 10.82
C LEU A 567 17.40 -19.78 11.35
N ALA A 568 16.60 -19.67 12.41
CA ALA A 568 15.88 -20.80 13.01
C ALA A 568 14.79 -21.40 12.09
N GLU A 569 14.15 -20.56 11.27
CA GLU A 569 13.13 -20.99 10.30
C GLU A 569 13.73 -21.52 8.99
N HIS A 570 15.04 -21.40 8.78
CA HIS A 570 15.67 -21.73 7.50
C HIS A 570 15.97 -23.23 7.37
N PRO A 571 15.51 -23.91 6.30
CA PRO A 571 15.68 -25.36 6.17
C PRO A 571 17.13 -25.82 6.01
N ALA A 572 17.97 -25.01 5.35
CA ALA A 572 19.38 -25.33 5.12
C ALA A 572 20.33 -24.95 6.29
N LEU A 573 19.83 -24.27 7.33
CA LEU A 573 20.67 -23.74 8.41
C LEU A 573 20.34 -24.46 9.71
N LEU A 574 21.34 -25.11 10.30
CA LEU A 574 21.21 -25.98 11.46
C LEU A 574 21.63 -25.22 12.72
N LEU A 575 20.86 -25.38 13.80
CA LEU A 575 21.26 -24.89 15.13
C LEU A 575 22.37 -25.79 15.65
N TRP A 576 23.55 -25.22 15.89
CA TRP A 576 24.77 -25.96 16.21
C TRP A 576 25.27 -25.73 17.64
N GLY A 577 24.64 -24.83 18.39
CA GLY A 577 24.99 -24.47 19.76
C GLY A 577 24.10 -23.33 20.27
N GLN A 578 24.47 -22.70 21.38
CA GLN A 578 23.70 -21.59 21.95
C GLN A 578 23.75 -20.36 21.04
N GLY A 579 22.72 -20.18 20.21
CA GLY A 579 22.63 -19.09 19.24
C GLY A 579 23.60 -19.21 18.06
N THR A 580 24.28 -20.34 17.89
CA THR A 580 25.20 -20.58 16.78
C THR A 580 24.55 -21.44 15.70
N PHE A 581 24.80 -21.08 14.44
CA PHE A 581 24.22 -21.74 13.28
C PHE A 581 25.31 -22.21 12.32
N LYS A 582 25.05 -23.33 11.63
CA LYS A 582 25.95 -23.92 10.63
C LYS A 582 25.16 -24.33 9.40
N HIS A 583 25.75 -24.15 8.21
CA HIS A 583 25.10 -24.58 6.97
C HIS A 583 25.09 -26.12 6.88
N ARG A 584 23.97 -26.70 6.41
CA ARG A 584 23.79 -28.16 6.27
C ARG A 584 24.91 -28.81 5.47
N ASP A 585 25.30 -28.21 4.35
CA ASP A 585 26.34 -28.76 3.46
C ASP A 585 27.75 -28.80 4.09
N LEU A 586 27.96 -28.08 5.20
CA LEU A 586 29.22 -28.10 5.96
C LEU A 586 29.21 -29.15 7.08
N VAL A 587 28.13 -29.92 7.22
CA VAL A 587 27.97 -30.94 8.27
C VAL A 587 28.02 -32.33 7.64
N ARG A 588 28.93 -33.18 8.14
CA ARG A 588 28.90 -34.62 7.86
C ARG A 588 28.01 -35.28 8.90
N LEU A 589 26.90 -35.87 8.47
CA LEU A 589 25.95 -36.54 9.36
C LEU A 589 26.43 -37.97 9.66
N PRO A 590 26.67 -38.34 10.94
CA PRO A 590 27.03 -39.71 11.29
C PRO A 590 25.78 -40.60 11.30
N MET A 591 25.29 -40.94 10.10
CA MET A 591 24.01 -41.63 9.88
C MET A 591 23.82 -42.87 10.77
N PRO A 592 24.78 -43.81 10.90
CA PRO A 592 24.59 -45.00 11.72
C PRO A 592 24.36 -44.67 13.20
N LEU A 593 25.18 -43.77 13.76
CA LEU A 593 25.06 -43.35 15.16
C LEU A 593 23.74 -42.62 15.42
N ILE A 594 23.30 -41.76 14.49
CA ILE A 594 22.02 -41.04 14.62
C ILE A 594 20.84 -42.01 14.57
N MET A 595 20.87 -43.01 13.68
CA MET A 595 19.81 -44.02 13.60
C MET A 595 19.77 -44.91 14.85
N ASP A 596 20.93 -45.33 15.37
CA ASP A 596 21.02 -46.08 16.64
C ASP A 596 20.36 -45.31 17.79
N ILE A 597 20.68 -44.01 17.92
CA ILE A 597 20.11 -43.15 18.97
C ILE A 597 18.60 -43.00 18.76
N GLN A 598 18.14 -42.74 17.54
CA GLN A 598 16.71 -42.63 17.26
C GLN A 598 15.95 -43.92 17.59
N GLN A 599 16.54 -45.09 17.33
CA GLN A 599 15.93 -46.37 17.67
C GLN A 599 15.86 -46.59 19.19
N ASP A 600 16.91 -46.23 19.95
CA ASP A 600 16.89 -46.26 21.42
C ASP A 600 15.82 -45.31 21.98
N LEU A 601 15.72 -44.08 21.48
CA LEU A 601 14.70 -43.13 21.92
C LEU A 601 13.28 -43.60 21.61
N ALA A 602 13.05 -44.21 20.45
CA ALA A 602 11.76 -44.79 20.11
C ALA A 602 11.40 -45.94 21.06
N ALA A 603 12.36 -46.84 21.33
CA ALA A 603 12.16 -47.93 22.28
C ALA A 603 11.85 -47.44 23.70
N ARG A 604 12.49 -46.35 24.16
CA ARG A 604 12.20 -45.73 25.47
C ARG A 604 10.81 -45.09 25.53
N LEU A 605 10.34 -44.47 24.45
CA LEU A 605 8.98 -43.91 24.36
C LEU A 605 7.90 -44.99 24.20
N ASP A 606 8.23 -46.15 23.64
CA ASP A 606 7.30 -47.28 23.53
C ASP A 606 7.22 -48.11 24.83
N SER A 607 8.32 -48.18 25.60
CA SER A 607 8.40 -48.98 26.83
C SER A 607 8.05 -48.20 28.10
N GLY A 608 8.36 -46.90 28.14
CA GLY A 608 7.94 -46.02 29.23
C GLY A 608 6.58 -45.42 28.90
N GLU A 609 5.63 -45.43 29.84
CA GLU A 609 4.38 -44.67 29.76
C GLU A 609 4.66 -43.14 29.88
N ILE A 610 5.56 -42.62 29.04
CA ILE A 610 6.05 -41.23 29.07
C ILE A 610 5.76 -40.53 27.74
N PRO A 611 5.31 -39.25 27.78
CA PRO A 611 4.85 -38.57 26.58
C PRO A 611 5.97 -38.00 25.70
N TYR A 612 7.18 -37.79 26.24
CA TYR A 612 8.32 -37.24 25.52
C TYR A 612 9.64 -37.46 26.27
N LEU A 613 10.75 -37.25 25.55
CA LEU A 613 12.12 -37.28 26.07
C LEU A 613 12.82 -35.93 25.88
N CYS A 614 13.60 -35.49 26.87
CA CYS A 614 14.42 -34.28 26.82
C CYS A 614 15.87 -34.63 26.50
N LEU A 615 16.42 -34.08 25.41
CA LEU A 615 17.81 -34.33 25.02
C LEU A 615 18.84 -33.57 25.85
N ASN A 616 18.45 -32.48 26.49
CA ASN A 616 19.34 -31.71 27.34
C ASN A 616 19.52 -32.46 28.66
N GLY A 617 20.60 -33.20 28.81
CA GLY A 617 20.90 -33.94 30.04
C GLY A 617 21.35 -35.37 29.75
N LYS A 618 20.91 -36.31 30.59
CA LYS A 618 21.39 -37.69 30.59
C LYS A 618 21.35 -38.37 29.22
N ILE A 619 20.30 -38.09 28.44
CA ILE A 619 20.13 -38.68 27.11
C ILE A 619 21.28 -38.32 26.17
N PHE A 620 21.76 -37.07 26.18
CA PHE A 620 22.94 -36.71 25.40
C PHE A 620 24.22 -37.26 26.04
N ASP A 621 24.32 -37.21 27.37
CA ASP A 621 25.50 -37.65 28.11
C ASP A 621 25.82 -39.12 27.87
N ASP A 622 24.81 -39.99 27.75
CA ASP A 622 24.94 -41.42 27.43
C ASP A 622 25.69 -41.66 26.09
N TYR A 623 25.66 -40.70 25.16
CA TYR A 623 26.28 -40.80 23.83
C TYR A 623 27.36 -39.74 23.56
N ALA A 624 27.69 -38.89 24.54
CA ALA A 624 28.44 -37.66 24.33
C ALA A 624 29.83 -37.89 23.70
N ASP A 625 30.57 -38.91 24.14
CA ASP A 625 31.92 -39.17 23.63
C ASP A 625 31.91 -39.64 22.18
N ARG A 626 30.97 -40.54 21.83
CA ARG A 626 30.76 -41.01 20.44
C ARG A 626 30.33 -39.84 19.54
N LEU A 627 29.37 -39.04 19.98
CA LEU A 627 28.86 -37.88 19.23
C LEU A 627 29.94 -36.82 18.98
N ARG A 628 30.76 -36.50 20.00
CA ARG A 628 31.86 -35.55 19.86
C ARG A 628 32.94 -36.05 18.91
N SER A 629 33.25 -37.35 18.91
CA SER A 629 34.23 -37.95 17.99
C SER A 629 33.79 -37.85 16.51
N GLU A 630 32.47 -37.81 16.28
CA GLU A 630 31.85 -37.65 14.96
C GLU A 630 31.49 -36.19 14.63
N GLY A 631 31.96 -35.22 15.42
CA GLY A 631 31.76 -33.79 15.16
C GLY A 631 30.38 -33.23 15.55
N VAL A 632 29.61 -33.92 16.40
CA VAL A 632 28.34 -33.44 16.99
C VAL A 632 28.59 -33.05 18.46
N PRO A 633 28.90 -31.79 18.76
CA PRO A 633 29.50 -31.42 20.05
C PRO A 633 28.52 -31.26 21.21
N ASN A 634 27.23 -31.04 20.94
CA ASN A 634 26.24 -30.63 21.93
C ASN A 634 24.79 -31.07 21.58
N PRO A 635 23.85 -31.01 22.53
CA PRO A 635 22.45 -31.40 22.30
C PRO A 635 21.74 -30.64 21.16
N PRO A 636 21.90 -29.31 20.98
CA PRO A 636 21.36 -28.61 19.81
C PRO A 636 21.80 -29.21 18.46
N ALA A 637 23.09 -29.54 18.33
CA ALA A 637 23.63 -30.16 17.12
C ALA A 637 23.05 -31.56 16.91
N LEU A 638 22.92 -32.38 17.97
CA LEU A 638 22.30 -33.70 17.90
C LEU A 638 20.83 -33.61 17.45
N TYR A 639 20.05 -32.71 18.06
CA TYR A 639 18.65 -32.48 17.68
C TYR A 639 18.53 -32.06 16.20
N SER A 640 19.38 -31.14 15.74
CA SER A 640 19.42 -30.71 14.34
C SER A 640 19.78 -31.86 13.38
N CYS A 641 20.71 -32.73 13.77
CA CYS A 641 21.08 -33.92 12.98
C CYS A 641 19.91 -34.90 12.88
N MET A 642 19.30 -35.29 14.01
CA MET A 642 18.15 -36.19 14.03
C MET A 642 16.96 -35.65 13.24
N ARG A 643 16.66 -34.35 13.37
CA ARG A 643 15.60 -33.69 12.58
C ARG A 643 15.89 -33.71 11.08
N THR A 644 17.16 -33.59 10.69
CA THR A 644 17.57 -33.61 9.27
C THR A 644 17.51 -35.01 8.68
N VAL A 645 17.88 -36.04 9.46
CA VAL A 645 17.77 -37.45 9.06
C VAL A 645 16.30 -37.88 8.98
N GLY A 646 15.46 -37.37 9.87
CA GLY A 646 14.05 -37.77 9.98
C GLY A 646 13.90 -39.13 10.68
N SER A 647 12.67 -39.46 11.07
CA SER A 647 12.30 -40.75 11.67
C SER A 647 10.81 -41.00 11.44
N ASP A 648 10.45 -42.26 11.22
CA ASP A 648 9.06 -42.68 11.09
C ASP A 648 8.38 -42.88 12.46
N ALA A 649 9.16 -43.08 13.53
CA ALA A 649 8.64 -43.29 14.89
C ALA A 649 8.66 -42.01 15.75
N LEU A 650 9.56 -41.06 15.46
CA LEU A 650 9.79 -39.86 16.29
C LEU A 650 9.34 -38.57 15.61
N ALA A 651 8.90 -37.61 16.41
CA ALA A 651 8.54 -36.25 16.02
C ALA A 651 9.43 -35.20 16.71
N PHE A 652 9.92 -34.24 15.92
CA PHE A 652 10.85 -33.17 16.32
C PHE A 652 10.18 -31.79 16.21
N THR A 653 9.21 -31.51 17.07
CA THR A 653 8.38 -30.29 17.01
C THR A 653 9.00 -29.11 17.76
N GLU A 654 9.52 -29.33 18.97
CA GLU A 654 10.05 -28.30 19.86
C GLU A 654 11.37 -28.77 20.49
N TYR A 655 12.50 -28.15 20.13
CA TYR A 655 13.77 -28.38 20.83
C TYR A 655 13.65 -27.96 22.30
N PRO A 656 14.13 -28.75 23.28
CA PRO A 656 14.95 -29.97 23.17
C PRO A 656 14.20 -31.30 23.24
N TYR A 657 12.89 -31.32 23.01
CA TYR A 657 12.03 -32.48 23.27
C TYR A 657 11.78 -33.32 22.02
N VAL A 658 11.70 -34.65 22.21
CA VAL A 658 11.39 -35.63 21.18
C VAL A 658 10.13 -36.39 21.59
N LEU A 659 9.14 -36.45 20.68
CA LEU A 659 7.84 -37.09 20.90
C LEU A 659 7.66 -38.29 19.99
N LYS A 660 6.64 -39.12 20.26
CA LYS A 660 6.19 -40.17 19.36
C LYS A 660 5.38 -39.57 18.19
N ARG A 661 5.55 -40.12 16.99
CA ARG A 661 4.92 -39.58 15.78
C ARG A 661 3.40 -39.81 15.71
N ASP A 662 2.92 -40.90 16.30
CA ASP A 662 1.49 -41.28 16.27
C ASP A 662 0.59 -40.37 17.12
N ASP A 663 1.17 -39.62 18.06
CA ASP A 663 0.46 -38.62 18.89
C ASP A 663 1.30 -37.35 19.07
N PRO A 664 1.45 -36.51 18.01
CA PRO A 664 2.30 -35.33 18.06
C PRO A 664 1.58 -34.13 18.69
N GLY A 665 0.56 -34.37 19.54
CA GLY A 665 -0.22 -33.33 20.21
C GLY A 665 0.66 -32.27 20.92
N PRO A 666 0.07 -31.15 21.38
CA PRO A 666 0.84 -30.15 22.11
C PRO A 666 1.54 -30.81 23.30
N ARG A 667 2.87 -30.67 23.36
CA ARG A 667 3.70 -31.28 24.41
C ARG A 667 3.12 -30.96 25.79
N LEU A 668 2.88 -32.00 26.59
CA LEU A 668 2.47 -31.83 27.98
C LEU A 668 3.55 -31.06 28.76
N SER A 669 3.14 -30.16 29.64
CA SER A 669 4.10 -29.45 30.48
C SER A 669 4.81 -30.42 31.42
N ILE A 670 6.04 -30.11 31.83
CA ILE A 670 6.80 -30.98 32.74
C ILE A 670 6.02 -31.17 34.04
N GLU A 671 5.37 -30.12 34.53
CA GLU A 671 4.54 -30.15 35.74
C GLU A 671 3.37 -31.13 35.60
N ALA A 672 2.69 -31.14 34.45
CA ALA A 672 1.59 -32.06 34.20
C ALA A 672 2.05 -33.52 34.17
N VAL A 673 3.21 -33.80 33.56
CA VAL A 673 3.78 -35.16 33.51
C VAL A 673 4.21 -35.62 34.91
N LEU A 674 4.78 -34.73 35.73
CA LEU A 674 5.13 -35.04 37.11
C LEU A 674 3.89 -35.24 37.99
N GLU A 675 2.84 -34.44 37.79
CA GLU A 675 1.55 -34.61 38.47
C GLU A 675 0.90 -35.95 38.11
N ASP A 676 0.89 -36.31 36.83
CA ASP A 676 0.34 -37.55 36.32
C ASP A 676 1.08 -38.77 36.91
N TYR A 677 2.41 -38.74 36.89
CA TYR A 677 3.27 -39.78 37.50
C TYR A 677 3.01 -40.00 39.00
N VAL A 678 2.73 -38.93 39.76
CA VAL A 678 2.37 -39.07 41.19
C VAL A 678 0.93 -39.56 41.33
N SER A 679 0.04 -39.11 40.45
CA SER A 679 -1.39 -39.46 40.50
C SER A 679 -1.65 -40.93 40.16
N SER A 680 -0.88 -41.51 39.25
CA SER A 680 -1.02 -42.90 38.78
C SER A 680 -0.55 -43.94 39.80
N ARG A 681 0.21 -43.52 40.83
CA ARG A 681 0.67 -44.41 41.89
C ARG A 681 -0.30 -44.50 43.06
N SER A 682 -0.38 -45.67 43.68
CA SER A 682 -1.24 -45.94 44.83
C SER A 682 -0.65 -45.40 46.14
N GLY A 683 -0.48 -44.07 46.25
CA GLY A 683 -0.07 -43.40 47.49
C GLY A 683 1.04 -42.35 47.34
N PRO A 684 1.51 -41.78 48.47
CA PRO A 684 2.56 -40.76 48.46
C PRO A 684 3.90 -41.30 47.94
N VAL A 685 4.60 -40.50 47.14
CA VAL A 685 5.86 -40.85 46.45
C VAL A 685 7.05 -40.20 47.14
N ALA A 686 8.17 -40.94 47.25
CA ALA A 686 9.40 -40.41 47.82
C ALA A 686 10.09 -39.38 46.89
N PRO A 687 10.75 -38.33 47.42
CA PRO A 687 11.47 -37.34 46.61
C PRO A 687 12.51 -37.94 45.65
N GLU A 688 13.16 -39.03 46.06
CA GLU A 688 14.18 -39.71 45.28
C GLU A 688 13.57 -40.40 44.06
N GLN A 689 12.37 -40.97 44.19
CA GLN A 689 11.68 -41.69 43.12
C GLN A 689 11.17 -40.76 42.02
N ILE A 690 10.60 -39.60 42.40
CA ILE A 690 10.12 -38.61 41.42
C ILE A 690 11.30 -37.89 40.74
N ARG A 691 12.40 -37.66 41.46
CA ARG A 691 13.64 -37.13 40.88
C ARG A 691 14.28 -38.14 39.92
N ALA A 692 14.33 -39.41 40.29
CA ALA A 692 14.85 -40.47 39.43
C ALA A 692 14.06 -40.56 38.12
N PHE A 693 12.73 -40.55 38.19
CA PHE A 693 11.86 -40.50 37.00
C PHE A 693 12.19 -39.29 36.10
N ALA A 694 12.23 -38.09 36.67
CA ALA A 694 12.45 -36.88 35.89
C ALA A 694 13.87 -36.79 35.27
N LEU A 695 14.89 -37.27 35.97
CA LEU A 695 16.29 -37.24 35.50
C LEU A 695 16.61 -38.39 34.54
N LEU A 696 16.20 -39.60 34.89
CA LEU A 696 16.67 -40.82 34.23
C LEU A 696 15.73 -41.27 33.12
N GLU A 697 14.41 -41.09 33.29
CA GLU A 697 13.41 -41.53 32.31
C GLU A 697 13.03 -40.37 31.37
N LEU A 698 12.73 -39.18 31.89
CA LEU A 698 12.40 -38.01 31.04
C LEU A 698 13.64 -37.26 30.51
N GLY A 699 14.82 -37.46 31.10
CA GLY A 699 16.06 -36.80 30.68
C GLY A 699 16.15 -35.31 31.04
N ILE A 700 15.36 -34.82 32.00
CA ILE A 700 15.32 -33.40 32.38
C ILE A 700 16.60 -33.03 33.16
N PRO A 701 17.22 -31.85 32.92
CA PRO A 701 18.36 -31.38 33.71
C PRO A 701 18.05 -31.18 35.19
N ALA A 702 19.00 -31.55 36.08
CA ALA A 702 18.83 -31.47 37.52
C ALA A 702 18.60 -30.04 38.06
N ASP A 703 19.19 -29.04 37.40
CA ASP A 703 19.05 -27.62 37.72
C ASP A 703 17.63 -27.07 37.46
N GLN A 704 16.88 -27.67 36.53
CA GLN A 704 15.55 -27.21 36.15
C GLN A 704 14.44 -27.81 37.03
N LEU A 705 14.67 -28.97 37.64
CA LEU A 705 13.66 -29.72 38.41
C LEU A 705 13.08 -28.94 39.59
N GLY A 706 13.91 -28.17 40.31
CA GLY A 706 13.45 -27.40 41.47
C GLY A 706 12.34 -26.40 41.13
N ASN A 707 12.43 -25.79 39.95
CA ASN A 707 11.41 -24.86 39.45
C ASN A 707 10.13 -25.61 39.09
N HIS A 708 10.21 -26.74 38.39
CA HIS A 708 9.03 -27.51 37.99
C HIS A 708 8.25 -28.03 39.20
N PHE A 709 8.92 -28.55 40.24
CA PHE A 709 8.25 -28.97 41.48
C PHE A 709 7.53 -27.82 42.21
N THR A 710 8.02 -26.59 42.08
CA THR A 710 7.38 -25.41 42.70
C THR A 710 6.12 -24.98 41.95
N HIS A 711 6.06 -25.21 40.63
CA HIS A 711 4.95 -24.77 39.78
C HIS A 711 3.87 -25.86 39.58
N ALA A 712 4.15 -27.12 39.95
CA ALA A 712 3.19 -28.22 39.97
C ALA A 712 2.14 -27.99 41.08
N ARG A 713 0.99 -27.43 40.70
CA ARG A 713 -0.05 -26.95 41.63
C ARG A 713 -0.80 -28.06 42.33
N ASN A 714 -0.85 -29.24 41.73
CA ASN A 714 -1.58 -30.38 42.29
C ASN A 714 -0.69 -31.32 43.10
N LEU A 715 0.61 -31.04 43.19
CA LEU A 715 1.53 -31.75 44.07
C LEU A 715 1.63 -31.07 45.44
N ILE A 716 1.41 -31.85 46.49
CA ILE A 716 1.50 -31.41 47.88
C ILE A 716 2.64 -32.17 48.54
N ARG A 717 3.45 -31.47 49.35
CA ARG A 717 4.51 -32.09 50.13
C ARG A 717 4.08 -32.26 51.59
N VAL A 718 3.98 -33.51 52.07
CA VAL A 718 3.57 -33.82 53.45
C VAL A 718 4.61 -34.74 54.09
N GLY A 719 5.24 -34.29 55.18
CA GLY A 719 6.21 -35.10 55.94
C GLY A 719 7.45 -35.54 55.15
N GLY A 720 7.77 -34.84 54.05
CA GLY A 720 8.87 -35.20 53.16
C GLY A 720 8.45 -35.96 51.90
N LEU A 721 7.21 -36.48 51.83
CA LEU A 721 6.66 -37.20 50.67
C LEU A 721 5.85 -36.29 49.75
N TRP A 722 5.76 -36.64 48.47
CA TRP A 722 4.94 -35.97 47.47
C TRP A 722 3.63 -36.71 47.25
N MET A 723 2.52 -35.99 47.19
CA MET A 723 1.21 -36.58 46.92
C MET A 723 0.39 -35.70 45.99
N HIS A 724 -0.45 -36.33 45.18
CA HIS A 724 -1.37 -35.59 44.33
C HIS A 724 -2.62 -35.17 45.11
N ARG A 725 -3.14 -33.97 44.85
CA ARG A 725 -4.29 -33.41 45.58
C ARG A 725 -5.55 -34.28 45.49
N SER A 726 -5.75 -34.99 44.38
CA SER A 726 -6.90 -35.90 44.22
C SER A 726 -6.85 -37.12 45.14
N GLN A 727 -5.67 -37.51 45.62
CA GLN A 727 -5.48 -38.66 46.51
C GLN A 727 -5.75 -38.29 47.98
N VAL A 728 -5.82 -37.00 48.31
CA VAL A 728 -6.00 -36.51 49.69
C VAL A 728 -7.29 -37.03 50.32
N PRO A 729 -8.49 -36.94 49.70
CA PRO A 729 -9.74 -37.41 50.32
C PRO A 729 -9.71 -38.92 50.63
N MET A 730 -9.29 -39.73 49.66
CA MET A 730 -9.17 -41.18 49.84
C MET A 730 -8.19 -41.54 50.96
N LEU A 731 -7.05 -40.86 51.00
CA LEU A 731 -6.03 -41.08 52.02
C LEU A 731 -6.52 -40.63 53.40
N THR A 732 -7.24 -39.51 53.50
CA THR A 732 -7.85 -39.07 54.76
C THR A 732 -8.92 -40.04 55.26
N ASP A 733 -9.77 -40.60 54.40
CA ASP A 733 -10.81 -41.55 54.80
C ASP A 733 -10.21 -42.86 55.31
N ARG A 734 -9.20 -43.39 54.60
CA ARG A 734 -8.48 -44.60 55.02
C ARG A 734 -7.67 -44.38 56.30
N LEU A 735 -6.97 -43.25 56.43
CA LEU A 735 -6.31 -42.87 57.69
C LEU A 735 -7.31 -42.69 58.82
N GLY A 736 -8.50 -42.14 58.55
CA GLY A 736 -9.60 -42.03 59.50
C GLY A 736 -10.06 -43.39 60.00
N THR A 737 -10.10 -44.40 59.12
CA THR A 737 -10.45 -45.78 59.47
C THR A 737 -9.38 -46.42 60.36
N ILE A 738 -8.09 -46.19 60.08
CA ILE A 738 -6.99 -46.61 60.96
C ILE A 738 -7.10 -45.94 62.34
N ILE A 739 -7.34 -44.63 62.38
CA ILE A 739 -7.48 -43.88 63.64
C ILE A 739 -8.69 -44.40 64.45
N GLN A 740 -9.85 -44.60 63.80
CA GLN A 740 -11.04 -45.13 64.46
C GLN A 740 -10.87 -46.59 64.91
N GLY A 741 -10.22 -47.44 64.11
CA GLY A 741 -9.87 -48.81 64.49
C GLY A 741 -8.93 -48.86 65.68
N SER A 742 -7.92 -48.00 65.70
CA SER A 742 -6.95 -47.91 66.80
C SER A 742 -7.52 -47.35 68.11
N SER A 743 -8.60 -46.55 68.04
CA SER A 743 -9.27 -46.01 69.23
C SER A 743 -10.04 -47.03 70.08
N LYS A 744 -10.26 -48.25 69.55
CA LYS A 744 -10.92 -49.36 70.26
C LYS A 744 -9.96 -50.29 71.00
N LEU A 745 -8.65 -50.06 70.89
CA LEU A 745 -7.61 -50.89 71.48
C LEU A 745 -6.93 -50.13 72.61
N GLU A 746 -6.79 -50.73 73.80
CA GLU A 746 -5.94 -50.17 74.87
C GLU A 746 -4.47 -50.30 74.45
N PRO A 747 -3.69 -49.20 74.34
CA PRO A 747 -2.30 -49.29 73.94
C PRO A 747 -1.44 -49.87 75.08
N PRO A 748 -0.56 -50.85 74.82
CA PRO A 748 0.40 -51.32 75.81
C PRO A 748 1.58 -50.32 75.88
N GLY A 749 1.46 -49.29 76.74
CA GLY A 749 2.58 -48.43 77.10
C GLY A 749 3.17 -47.54 75.97
N PRO A 750 4.39 -47.00 76.16
CA PRO A 750 4.88 -45.79 75.47
C PRO A 750 5.35 -45.96 74.00
N ILE A 751 4.95 -47.03 73.29
CA ILE A 751 5.32 -47.27 71.87
C ILE A 751 4.07 -47.23 70.97
N ALA A 752 3.33 -46.12 71.00
CA ALA A 752 2.08 -46.00 70.23
C ALA A 752 2.30 -45.94 68.69
N GLN A 753 3.40 -45.36 68.21
CA GLN A 753 3.59 -45.08 66.76
C GLN A 753 4.00 -46.32 65.94
N ALA A 754 4.96 -47.10 66.42
CA ALA A 754 5.41 -48.30 65.73
C ALA A 754 4.37 -49.42 65.80
N TRP A 755 3.63 -49.49 66.91
CA TRP A 755 2.56 -50.45 67.11
C TRP A 755 1.35 -50.17 66.20
N ILE A 756 0.84 -48.93 66.12
CA ILE A 756 -0.26 -48.57 65.20
C ILE A 756 0.11 -48.86 63.73
N PHE A 757 1.37 -48.61 63.36
CA PHE A 757 1.88 -48.93 62.01
C PHE A 757 1.96 -50.45 61.76
N GLN A 758 2.39 -51.25 62.73
CA GLN A 758 2.47 -52.71 62.60
C GLN A 758 1.10 -53.40 62.59
N GLU A 759 0.16 -52.98 63.45
CA GLU A 759 -1.21 -53.52 63.50
C GLU A 759 -2.02 -53.20 62.23
N ASN A 760 -1.68 -52.09 61.57
CA ASN A 760 -2.33 -51.67 60.33
C ASN A 760 -1.39 -51.78 59.13
N LEU A 761 -0.40 -52.68 59.18
CA LEU A 761 0.65 -52.77 58.16
C LEU A 761 0.07 -53.00 56.77
N ALA A 762 -0.85 -53.95 56.60
CA ALA A 762 -1.50 -54.23 55.33
C ALA A 762 -2.30 -53.02 54.79
N ALA A 763 -2.92 -52.24 55.68
CA ALA A 763 -3.64 -51.01 55.30
C ALA A 763 -2.67 -49.86 54.97
N CYS A 764 -1.54 -49.77 55.67
CA CYS A 764 -0.48 -48.79 55.41
C CYS A 764 0.23 -49.07 54.09
N GLU A 765 0.54 -50.34 53.80
CA GLU A 765 1.10 -50.79 52.53
C GLU A 765 0.13 -50.54 51.36
N ALA A 766 -1.17 -50.81 51.55
CA ALA A 766 -2.22 -50.49 50.58
C ALA A 766 -2.42 -48.98 50.33
N MET A 767 -1.77 -48.11 51.12
CA MET A 767 -1.74 -46.66 50.96
C MET A 767 -0.35 -46.11 50.57
N GLY A 768 0.63 -46.99 50.31
CA GLY A 768 2.00 -46.61 49.97
C GLY A 768 2.83 -46.06 51.14
N ILE A 769 2.39 -46.27 52.39
CA ILE A 769 3.08 -45.81 53.59
C ILE A 769 4.03 -46.90 54.07
N THR A 770 5.33 -46.74 53.80
CA THR A 770 6.35 -47.76 54.09
C THR A 770 7.07 -47.59 55.43
N GLN A 771 6.88 -46.47 56.13
CA GLN A 771 7.55 -46.19 57.39
C GLN A 771 6.59 -45.58 58.43
N ALA A 772 6.74 -45.96 59.70
CA ALA A 772 5.94 -45.43 60.80
C ALA A 772 6.04 -43.88 60.95
N ALA A 773 7.19 -43.30 60.56
CA ALA A 773 7.40 -41.85 60.53
C ALA A 773 6.52 -41.14 59.47
N HIS A 774 6.27 -41.80 58.33
CA HIS A 774 5.38 -41.29 57.28
C HIS A 774 3.93 -41.30 57.74
N LEU A 775 3.48 -42.39 58.36
CA LEU A 775 2.15 -42.49 58.97
C LEU A 775 1.92 -41.36 60.00
N THR A 776 2.88 -41.16 60.89
CA THR A 776 2.82 -40.12 61.93
C THR A 776 2.76 -38.71 61.34
N SER A 777 3.52 -38.44 60.27
CA SER A 777 3.53 -37.13 59.62
C SER A 777 2.22 -36.85 58.87
N LEU A 778 1.63 -37.86 58.23
CA LEU A 778 0.33 -37.76 57.55
C LEU A 778 -0.82 -37.55 58.55
N ILE A 779 -0.83 -38.30 59.66
CA ILE A 779 -1.83 -38.11 60.74
C ILE A 779 -1.73 -36.72 61.36
N LYS A 780 -0.52 -36.23 61.65
CA LYS A 780 -0.32 -34.87 62.18
C LYS A 780 -0.77 -33.77 61.22
N HIS A 781 -0.61 -33.98 59.92
CA HIS A 781 -0.97 -32.99 58.91
C HIS A 781 -2.49 -32.94 58.66
N PHE A 782 -3.14 -34.10 58.52
CA PHE A 782 -4.56 -34.16 58.15
C PHE A 782 -5.54 -34.27 59.33
N PHE A 783 -5.08 -34.72 60.50
CA PHE A 783 -5.89 -34.84 61.72
C PHE A 783 -5.23 -34.14 62.92
N PRO A 784 -4.96 -32.81 62.83
CA PRO A 784 -4.35 -32.08 63.93
C PRO A 784 -5.26 -32.12 65.17
N GLY A 785 -4.73 -32.59 66.29
CA GLY A 785 -5.42 -32.61 67.60
C GLY A 785 -6.33 -33.81 67.88
N LYS A 786 -6.51 -34.77 66.95
CA LYS A 786 -7.27 -36.01 67.24
C LYS A 786 -6.45 -37.09 67.96
N ILE A 787 -5.11 -37.03 67.86
CA ILE A 787 -4.19 -37.87 68.61
C ILE A 787 -3.07 -36.96 69.14
N GLU A 788 -3.01 -36.72 70.45
CA GLU A 788 -1.85 -36.12 71.09
C GLU A 788 -0.75 -37.17 71.20
N ILE A 789 0.09 -37.27 70.18
CA ILE A 789 1.33 -38.04 70.30
C ILE A 789 2.39 -37.10 70.90
N SER A 790 2.38 -36.97 72.23
CA SER A 790 3.44 -36.28 72.96
C SER A 790 4.77 -37.00 72.71
N ARG A 791 5.86 -36.25 72.52
CA ARG A 791 7.19 -36.84 72.36
C ARG A 791 7.81 -37.30 73.68
N HIS A 792 7.13 -37.15 74.82
CA HIS A 792 7.63 -37.57 76.11
C HIS A 792 6.48 -38.02 77.02
N SER A 793 6.74 -39.09 77.77
CA SER A 793 5.91 -39.64 78.84
C SER A 793 5.51 -38.59 79.89
N GLU A 794 4.40 -38.89 80.58
CA GLU A 794 3.80 -38.22 81.77
C GLU A 794 2.53 -37.36 81.52
N MET A 795 1.43 -37.80 82.14
CA MET A 795 0.16 -37.08 82.27
C MET A 795 0.12 -36.27 83.58
N ILE A 796 -0.45 -35.06 83.56
CA ILE A 796 -1.08 -34.44 84.75
C ILE A 796 -2.44 -33.83 84.34
N PRO A 797 -3.52 -34.02 85.11
CA PRO A 797 -4.86 -33.54 84.76
C PRO A 797 -5.12 -32.09 85.18
N LYS A 798 -5.96 -31.39 84.40
CA LYS A 798 -6.42 -30.00 84.60
C LYS A 798 -7.29 -29.86 85.86
N LYS A 799 -6.96 -28.90 86.75
CA LYS A 799 -7.97 -28.11 87.50
C LYS A 799 -7.53 -26.66 87.75
N ALA A 800 -8.44 -25.76 87.38
CA ALA A 800 -8.81 -24.48 87.99
C ALA A 800 -7.80 -23.33 88.21
N ALA A 801 -8.20 -22.17 87.64
CA ALA A 801 -8.24 -20.83 88.22
C ALA A 801 -6.95 -20.03 88.51
N ALA A 802 -6.84 -18.94 87.74
CA ALA A 802 -6.64 -17.55 88.17
C ALA A 802 -5.39 -17.10 88.96
N THR A 803 -4.78 -16.04 88.41
CA THR A 803 -4.01 -14.94 89.07
C THR A 803 -2.64 -15.24 89.72
N ARG A 804 -1.59 -14.92 88.92
CA ARG A 804 -0.20 -14.42 89.19
C ARG A 804 0.31 -14.29 90.65
N PRO A 805 1.61 -14.57 90.95
CA PRO A 805 2.73 -13.70 90.53
C PRO A 805 4.11 -14.36 90.19
N ARG A 806 4.95 -13.61 89.46
CA ARG A 806 6.40 -13.85 89.20
C ARG A 806 7.19 -13.77 90.52
N PRO A 807 8.29 -14.53 90.75
CA PRO A 807 9.63 -14.29 90.16
C PRO A 807 10.47 -15.62 90.04
N ALA A 808 11.74 -15.75 89.68
CA ALA A 808 12.74 -15.06 88.87
C ALA A 808 13.77 -16.15 88.43
N ALA A 809 14.54 -15.84 87.37
CA ALA A 809 15.83 -16.43 87.00
C ALA A 809 15.87 -17.92 86.56
N LYS A 810 15.84 -18.13 85.24
CA LYS A 810 16.77 -19.05 84.56
C LYS A 810 17.29 -18.42 83.28
N SER A 811 18.59 -18.62 83.09
CA SER A 811 19.48 -18.15 82.02
C SER A 811 19.03 -18.57 80.60
N PRO A 812 19.55 -17.90 79.55
CA PRO A 812 18.92 -17.83 78.23
C PRO A 812 19.31 -19.00 77.32
N SER A 813 18.35 -19.45 76.49
CA SER A 813 18.61 -20.22 75.26
C SER A 813 18.06 -19.44 74.05
N PRO A 814 18.72 -19.48 72.88
CA PRO A 814 18.66 -18.41 71.89
C PRO A 814 17.39 -18.44 71.03
N HIS A 815 16.83 -17.25 70.80
CA HIS A 815 15.57 -17.00 70.12
C HIS A 815 15.59 -17.39 68.63
N ARG A 816 14.58 -18.16 68.17
CA ARG A 816 14.23 -18.27 66.74
C ARG A 816 13.68 -16.92 66.25
N ILE A 817 14.47 -16.17 65.47
CA ILE A 817 14.07 -14.94 64.79
C ILE A 817 13.26 -15.32 63.53
N SER A 818 12.12 -14.66 63.26
CA SER A 818 11.35 -14.90 62.03
C SER A 818 12.12 -14.44 60.78
N ALA A 819 11.91 -15.08 59.62
CA ALA A 819 12.59 -14.73 58.37
C ALA A 819 12.42 -13.25 57.98
N GLU A 820 11.25 -12.66 58.26
CA GLU A 820 10.98 -11.23 58.10
C GLU A 820 11.93 -10.36 58.95
N LYS A 821 12.10 -10.71 60.24
CA LYS A 821 12.96 -9.97 61.15
C LYS A 821 14.44 -10.16 60.81
N MET A 822 14.84 -11.30 60.24
CA MET A 822 16.20 -11.49 59.70
C MET A 822 16.47 -10.64 58.45
N VAL A 823 15.51 -10.54 57.52
CA VAL A 823 15.65 -9.69 56.32
C VAL A 823 15.71 -8.21 56.69
N LEU A 824 14.84 -7.75 57.61
CA LEU A 824 14.86 -6.38 58.11
C LEU A 824 16.17 -6.05 58.82
N LEU A 825 16.61 -6.88 59.78
CA LEU A 825 17.90 -6.69 60.47
C LEU A 825 19.07 -6.67 59.48
N HIS A 826 19.08 -7.56 58.49
CA HIS A 826 20.15 -7.58 57.48
C HIS A 826 20.18 -6.30 56.63
N LEU A 827 19.01 -5.77 56.25
CA LEU A 827 18.92 -4.52 55.47
C LEU A 827 19.22 -3.28 56.32
N GLU A 828 18.85 -3.28 57.60
CA GLU A 828 19.19 -2.25 58.58
C GLU A 828 20.71 -2.24 58.86
N GLU A 829 21.35 -3.41 59.03
CA GLU A 829 22.79 -3.56 59.23
C GLU A 829 23.62 -3.15 58.00
N GLN A 830 23.18 -3.54 56.80
CA GLN A 830 23.89 -3.20 55.57
C GLN A 830 23.70 -1.73 55.16
N ALA A 831 22.61 -1.10 55.62
CA ALA A 831 22.23 0.29 55.34
C ALA A 831 22.28 0.70 53.86
N LYS A 832 22.20 -0.25 52.93
CA LYS A 832 22.33 -0.06 51.48
C LYS A 832 21.29 -0.89 50.72
N PRO A 833 21.00 -0.56 49.45
CA PRO A 833 20.07 -1.34 48.65
C PRO A 833 20.63 -2.74 48.36
N CYS A 834 19.86 -3.78 48.66
CA CYS A 834 20.24 -5.17 48.38
C CYS A 834 19.37 -5.77 47.27
N LYS A 835 19.96 -6.60 46.41
CA LYS A 835 19.18 -7.25 45.35
C LYS A 835 18.27 -8.31 45.94
N THR A 836 17.07 -8.41 45.39
CA THR A 836 16.08 -9.45 45.75
C THR A 836 16.64 -10.86 45.65
N ARG A 837 17.53 -11.12 44.68
CA ARG A 837 18.25 -12.40 44.54
C ARG A 837 19.20 -12.69 45.71
N GLU A 838 19.89 -11.69 46.22
CA GLU A 838 20.83 -11.81 47.36
C GLU A 838 20.06 -12.09 48.66
N LEU A 839 18.92 -11.43 48.85
CA LEU A 839 18.03 -11.68 50.00
C LEU A 839 17.39 -13.07 49.94
N THR A 840 17.05 -13.54 48.73
CA THR A 840 16.54 -14.91 48.53
C THR A 840 17.60 -15.95 48.90
N ALA A 841 18.88 -15.66 48.62
CA ALA A 841 20.00 -16.52 48.99
C ALA A 841 20.34 -16.51 50.49
N LEU A 842 19.97 -15.45 51.23
CA LEU A 842 20.20 -15.32 52.67
C LEU A 842 19.19 -16.13 53.51
N CYS A 843 17.97 -16.32 53.01
CA CYS A 843 16.87 -16.98 53.72
C CYS A 843 16.61 -18.42 53.25
N ARG A 844 17.67 -19.20 52.99
CA ARG A 844 17.73 -20.52 52.28
C ARG A 844 16.59 -21.55 52.47
N GLU A 845 15.65 -21.40 53.41
CA GLU A 845 14.53 -22.34 53.61
C GLU A 845 13.12 -21.72 53.81
N ALA A 846 12.91 -20.39 53.77
CA ALA A 846 11.61 -19.82 54.20
C ALA A 846 10.83 -18.94 53.20
N ILE A 847 11.35 -18.63 52.01
CA ILE A 847 10.77 -17.58 51.16
C ILE A 847 10.64 -18.08 49.72
N ALA A 848 9.53 -18.78 49.41
CA ALA A 848 9.11 -18.99 48.03
C ALA A 848 8.86 -17.62 47.37
N GLY A 849 9.17 -17.46 46.08
CA GLY A 849 9.24 -16.17 45.35
C GLY A 849 8.00 -15.26 45.39
N GLY A 850 6.87 -15.71 45.95
CA GLY A 850 5.71 -14.88 46.26
C GLY A 850 5.75 -14.16 47.61
N PHE A 851 6.63 -14.53 48.55
CA PHE A 851 6.62 -14.02 49.93
C PHE A 851 7.06 -12.55 50.00
N LEU A 852 8.11 -12.14 49.27
CA LEU A 852 8.48 -10.72 49.16
C LEU A 852 7.36 -9.91 48.46
N ALA A 853 6.75 -10.42 47.39
CA ALA A 853 5.71 -9.68 46.66
C ALA A 853 4.36 -9.56 47.43
N SER A 854 4.02 -10.55 48.26
CA SER A 854 2.76 -10.60 49.02
C SER A 854 2.84 -9.92 50.39
N HIS A 855 3.97 -9.98 51.11
CA HIS A 855 4.13 -9.36 52.43
C HIS A 855 4.60 -7.91 52.41
N LEU A 856 5.15 -7.39 51.28
CA LEU A 856 5.50 -5.96 51.16
C LEU A 856 4.30 -5.00 51.24
N ARG A 857 3.07 -5.53 51.17
CA ARG A 857 1.86 -4.71 51.26
C ARG A 857 1.48 -4.37 52.71
N ASP A 858 2.10 -5.02 53.70
CA ASP A 858 1.79 -4.82 55.10
C ASP A 858 3.00 -4.18 55.82
N LYS A 859 2.82 -2.91 56.24
CA LYS A 859 3.65 -2.15 57.21
C LYS A 859 4.84 -1.28 56.75
N GLY A 860 5.04 -0.94 55.47
CA GLY A 860 5.83 0.25 55.08
C GLY A 860 7.28 0.38 55.61
N LYS A 861 7.89 -0.71 56.10
CA LYS A 861 9.25 -0.78 56.65
C LYS A 861 10.31 -1.11 55.59
N LEU A 862 9.88 -1.75 54.50
CA LEU A 862 10.69 -2.14 53.36
C LEU A 862 10.24 -1.36 52.13
N LEU A 863 11.19 -0.82 51.38
CA LEU A 863 10.95 0.00 50.20
C LEU A 863 11.72 -0.52 49.00
N TRP A 864 11.12 -0.42 47.83
CA TRP A 864 11.80 -0.70 46.57
C TRP A 864 12.75 0.44 46.21
N TYR A 865 14.02 0.09 45.98
CA TYR A 865 15.03 1.06 45.60
C TYR A 865 15.26 1.08 44.08
N THR A 866 15.19 -0.07 43.43
CA THR A 866 15.15 -0.21 41.96
C THR A 866 14.19 -1.34 41.60
N LYS A 867 14.16 -1.80 40.34
CA LYS A 867 13.25 -2.87 39.92
C LYS A 867 13.61 -4.24 40.51
N ASP A 868 14.86 -4.42 40.92
CA ASP A 868 15.41 -5.68 41.41
C ASP A 868 16.05 -5.57 42.81
N SER A 869 16.06 -4.38 43.42
CA SER A 869 16.61 -4.13 44.75
C SER A 869 15.64 -3.47 45.74
N VAL A 870 15.80 -3.79 47.02
CA VAL A 870 15.00 -3.25 48.15
C VAL A 870 15.92 -2.66 49.22
N ILE A 871 15.37 -1.76 50.04
CA ILE A 871 16.06 -1.07 51.13
C ILE A 871 15.13 -0.94 52.35
N ALA A 872 15.71 -0.95 53.56
CA ALA A 872 14.97 -0.61 54.78
C ALA A 872 14.66 0.90 54.82
N ARG A 873 13.44 1.27 55.22
CA ARG A 873 13.02 2.68 55.36
C ARG A 873 13.89 3.46 56.34
N GLU A 874 14.37 2.79 57.37
CA GLU A 874 15.23 3.37 58.41
C GLU A 874 16.61 3.76 57.86
N ALA A 875 17.14 3.01 56.90
CA ALA A 875 18.41 3.32 56.21
C ALA A 875 18.35 4.61 55.38
N LEU A 876 17.15 5.09 55.02
CA LEU A 876 16.96 6.36 54.30
C LEU A 876 16.96 7.58 55.23
N GLN A 877 16.99 7.38 56.56
CA GLN A 877 16.74 8.44 57.55
C GLN A 877 15.43 9.19 57.24
N TRP A 878 14.38 8.43 56.96
CA TRP A 878 13.12 8.96 56.45
C TRP A 878 12.25 9.54 57.57
N SER A 879 11.77 10.79 57.42
CA SER A 879 10.93 11.47 58.42
C SER A 879 9.58 11.89 57.86
N HIS A 880 8.61 12.18 58.74
CA HIS A 880 7.30 12.73 58.33
C HIS A 880 7.42 14.07 57.59
N GLN A 881 8.44 14.88 57.90
CA GLN A 881 8.70 16.14 57.19
C GLN A 881 9.15 15.87 55.75
N LYS A 882 10.06 14.90 55.54
CA LYS A 882 10.50 14.48 54.19
C LYS A 882 9.33 13.91 53.37
N GLN A 883 8.44 13.15 54.02
CA GLN A 883 7.22 12.64 53.39
C GLN A 883 6.30 13.78 52.89
N ARG A 884 6.06 14.82 53.72
CA ARG A 884 5.25 15.97 53.31
C ARG A 884 5.85 16.74 52.14
N VAL A 885 7.18 16.87 52.10
CA VAL A 885 7.88 17.53 50.98
C VAL A 885 7.62 16.80 49.68
N ILE A 886 7.84 15.48 49.62
CA ILE A 886 7.61 14.73 48.38
C ILE A 886 6.13 14.68 47.97
N GLU A 887 5.21 14.69 48.95
CA GLU A 887 3.77 14.72 48.67
C GLU A 887 3.35 16.09 48.11
N ALA A 888 3.88 17.19 48.63
CA ALA A 888 3.63 18.53 48.09
C ALA A 888 4.20 18.69 46.67
N MET A 889 5.40 18.13 46.40
CA MET A 889 5.98 18.08 45.06
C MET A 889 5.11 17.25 44.10
N ALA A 890 4.58 16.11 44.58
CA ALA A 890 3.69 15.26 43.79
C ALA A 890 2.36 15.95 43.44
N VAL A 891 1.79 16.76 44.36
CA VAL A 891 0.62 17.61 44.07
C VAL A 891 0.95 18.62 42.97
N ARG A 892 2.04 19.39 43.12
CA ARG A 892 2.46 20.38 42.11
C ARG A 892 2.68 19.74 40.73
N HIS A 893 3.33 18.57 40.69
CA HIS A 893 3.53 17.81 39.45
C HIS A 893 2.21 17.40 38.80
N LEU A 894 1.24 16.94 39.61
CA LEU A 894 -0.07 16.53 39.11
C LEU A 894 -0.86 17.73 38.58
N GLU A 895 -0.82 18.88 39.24
CA GLU A 895 -1.47 20.11 38.79
C GLU A 895 -0.92 20.59 37.44
N GLU A 896 0.41 20.61 37.30
CA GLU A 896 1.06 20.99 36.04
C GLU A 896 0.70 20.05 34.89
N ARG A 897 0.58 18.74 35.17
CA ARG A 897 0.20 17.74 34.16
C ARG A 897 -1.29 17.72 33.87
N ALA A 898 -2.13 17.97 34.87
CA ALA A 898 -3.56 18.13 34.69
C ALA A 898 -3.87 19.31 33.77
N GLY A 899 -3.12 20.42 33.88
CA GLY A 899 -3.17 21.55 32.94
C GLY A 899 -2.84 21.19 31.48
N ARG A 900 -2.17 20.05 31.25
CA ARG A 900 -1.85 19.49 29.92
C ARG A 900 -2.77 18.31 29.54
N GLY A 901 -3.89 18.13 30.23
CA GLY A 901 -4.86 17.08 29.96
C GLY A 901 -4.44 15.68 30.42
N LYS A 902 -3.41 15.56 31.27
CA LYS A 902 -2.93 14.28 31.79
C LYS A 902 -3.23 14.14 33.29
N PRO A 903 -4.27 13.38 33.70
CA PRO A 903 -4.70 13.29 35.09
C PRO A 903 -3.82 12.36 35.96
N TYR A 904 -2.54 12.21 35.63
CA TYR A 904 -1.61 11.30 36.30
C TYR A 904 -0.18 11.84 36.28
N GLY A 905 0.59 11.45 37.31
CA GLY A 905 1.98 11.82 37.50
C GLY A 905 2.93 10.71 37.06
N LEU A 906 4.10 11.12 36.59
CA LEU A 906 5.24 10.23 36.29
C LEU A 906 6.39 10.54 37.24
N CYS A 907 6.84 9.54 38.01
CA CYS A 907 7.94 9.70 38.97
C CYS A 907 9.27 10.00 38.28
N SER A 908 9.50 9.45 37.09
CA SER A 908 10.68 9.70 36.28
C SER A 908 10.78 11.13 35.76
N GLU A 909 9.65 11.76 35.43
CA GLU A 909 9.60 13.19 35.08
C GLU A 909 9.70 14.07 36.32
N MET A 910 9.00 13.72 37.41
CA MET A 910 9.11 14.43 38.69
C MET A 910 10.55 14.45 39.21
N TYR A 911 11.27 13.33 39.08
CA TYR A 911 12.69 13.23 39.43
C TYR A 911 13.59 14.08 38.53
N ARG A 912 13.26 14.22 37.24
CA ARG A 912 14.03 15.02 36.30
C ARG A 912 13.82 16.52 36.52
N ASP A 913 12.57 16.91 36.70
CA ASP A 913 12.15 18.32 36.65
C ASP A 913 12.29 18.99 38.02
N MET A 914 12.07 18.23 39.11
CA MET A 914 12.15 18.72 40.49
C MET A 914 13.18 17.96 41.33
N GLY A 915 14.13 17.26 40.70
CA GLY A 915 15.12 16.44 41.39
C GLY A 915 16.01 17.19 42.38
N SER A 916 16.24 18.49 42.14
CA SER A 916 17.01 19.37 43.03
C SER A 916 16.23 19.81 44.28
N GLU A 917 14.90 19.70 44.29
CA GLU A 917 14.03 20.04 45.41
C GLU A 917 13.73 18.83 46.32
N LEU A 918 14.22 17.63 45.95
CA LEU A 918 13.99 16.41 46.72
C LEU A 918 14.73 16.47 48.06
N PRO A 919 14.12 15.96 49.15
CA PRO A 919 14.76 15.99 50.45
C PRO A 919 16.01 15.11 50.47
N GLU A 920 17.01 15.54 51.24
CA GLU A 920 18.23 14.77 51.44
C GLU A 920 17.92 13.41 52.08
N ILE A 921 18.41 12.35 51.46
CA ILE A 921 18.44 10.99 51.99
C ILE A 921 19.85 10.70 52.52
N ALA A 922 20.09 9.51 53.07
CA ALA A 922 21.41 9.18 53.62
C ALA A 922 22.54 9.44 52.60
N PRO A 923 23.71 9.99 53.02
CA PRO A 923 24.72 10.57 52.11
C PRO A 923 25.26 9.63 51.02
N HIS A 924 25.18 8.32 51.25
CA HIS A 924 25.65 7.27 50.35
C HIS A 924 24.56 6.74 49.40
N LEU A 925 23.35 7.32 49.41
CA LEU A 925 22.21 6.90 48.62
C LEU A 925 21.76 7.99 47.66
N THR A 926 21.33 7.59 46.47
CA THR A 926 20.74 8.48 45.48
C THR A 926 19.25 8.22 45.30
N TRP A 927 18.52 9.24 44.88
CA TRP A 927 17.11 9.09 44.52
C TRP A 927 16.93 8.24 43.27
N THR A 928 15.86 7.45 43.25
CA THR A 928 15.43 6.72 42.05
C THR A 928 13.93 6.92 41.84
N PRO A 929 13.43 6.85 40.58
CA PRO A 929 12.00 6.95 40.31
C PRO A 929 11.17 5.86 41.00
N VAL A 930 11.74 4.66 41.16
CA VAL A 930 11.07 3.52 41.82
C VAL A 930 10.93 3.78 43.33
N LEU A 931 11.99 4.29 43.96
CA LEU A 931 11.96 4.66 45.38
C LEU A 931 10.95 5.78 45.63
N LEU A 932 10.94 6.79 44.76
CA LEU A 932 10.01 7.90 44.83
C LEU A 932 8.55 7.43 44.75
N GLN A 933 8.27 6.50 43.85
CA GLN A 933 6.94 5.93 43.71
C GLN A 933 6.51 5.11 44.94
N ASP A 934 7.40 4.27 45.46
CA ASP A 934 7.11 3.41 46.61
C ASP A 934 6.87 4.28 47.87
N LEU A 935 7.66 5.34 48.06
CA LEU A 935 7.47 6.31 49.14
C LEU A 935 6.15 7.09 49.02
N LEU A 936 5.76 7.53 47.83
CA LEU A 936 4.43 8.11 47.59
C LEU A 936 3.30 7.12 47.87
N GLY A 937 3.51 5.84 47.53
CA GLY A 937 2.57 4.74 47.80
C GLY A 937 2.43 4.39 49.29
N THR A 938 3.43 4.69 50.13
CA THR A 938 3.31 4.54 51.60
C THR A 938 2.48 5.64 52.25
N GLY A 939 2.23 6.76 51.55
CA GLY A 939 1.37 7.85 52.01
C GLY A 939 -0.12 7.56 51.82
N TYR A 940 -0.97 8.39 52.43
CA TYR A 940 -2.44 8.25 52.30
C TYR A 940 -3.01 9.00 51.10
N ILE A 941 -2.22 9.89 50.49
CA ILE A 941 -2.68 10.84 49.46
C ILE A 941 -2.64 10.20 48.06
N PHE A 942 -1.65 9.38 47.75
CA PHE A 942 -1.43 8.88 46.38
C PHE A 942 -1.64 7.36 46.25
N ILE A 943 -1.94 6.94 45.02
CA ILE A 943 -2.01 5.53 44.60
C ILE A 943 -1.03 5.33 43.45
N SER A 944 -0.20 4.29 43.55
CA SER A 944 0.66 3.84 42.47
C SER A 944 -0.10 2.98 41.47
N LEU A 945 0.03 3.27 40.16
CA LEU A 945 -0.69 2.57 39.10
C LEU A 945 0.22 1.63 38.29
N GLY A 946 -0.22 0.38 38.12
CA GLY A 946 0.40 -0.61 37.22
C GLY A 946 1.76 -1.15 37.68
N GLY A 947 2.27 -2.14 36.94
CA GLY A 947 3.55 -2.81 37.25
C GLY A 947 4.82 -2.07 36.79
N LEU A 948 4.67 -0.96 36.06
CA LEU A 948 5.79 -0.17 35.51
C LEU A 948 6.58 0.61 36.56
N ARG A 949 6.00 0.75 37.75
CA ARG A 949 6.55 1.45 38.92
C ARG A 949 7.00 2.89 38.66
N ASP A 950 6.18 3.63 37.93
CA ASP A 950 6.47 5.02 37.52
C ASP A 950 5.23 5.93 37.53
N LEU A 951 4.02 5.37 37.63
CA LEU A 951 2.76 6.10 37.52
C LEU A 951 2.11 6.27 38.90
N PHE A 952 1.57 7.46 39.16
CA PHE A 952 0.77 7.71 40.36
C PHE A 952 -0.39 8.68 40.09
N VAL A 953 -1.43 8.58 40.90
CA VAL A 953 -2.59 9.48 40.92
C VAL A 953 -2.96 9.80 42.36
N GLU A 954 -3.69 10.87 42.58
CA GLU A 954 -4.29 11.15 43.89
C GLU A 954 -5.39 10.12 44.20
N ARG A 955 -5.43 9.63 45.43
CA ARG A 955 -6.40 8.63 45.91
C ARG A 955 -7.85 9.11 45.78
N ARG A 956 -8.07 10.42 45.89
CA ARG A 956 -9.34 11.09 45.63
C ARG A 956 -9.18 12.02 44.42
N ASN A 957 -9.22 11.45 43.22
CA ASN A 957 -9.14 12.23 41.98
C ASN A 957 -10.53 12.42 41.33
N PRO A 958 -10.79 13.58 40.69
CA PRO A 958 -12.07 13.88 40.02
C PRO A 958 -12.46 12.87 38.92
N GLN A 959 -11.47 12.18 38.35
CA GLN A 959 -11.64 11.24 37.25
C GLN A 959 -11.90 9.80 37.72
N GLY A 960 -11.97 9.53 39.02
CA GLY A 960 -12.26 8.18 39.56
C GLY A 960 -11.24 7.09 39.20
N ILE A 961 -10.00 7.47 38.86
CA ILE A 961 -8.95 6.55 38.44
C ILE A 961 -8.36 5.86 39.66
N ALA A 962 -8.55 4.54 39.79
CA ALA A 962 -7.99 3.73 40.88
C ALA A 962 -7.00 2.66 40.38
N THR A 963 -7.12 2.26 39.10
CA THR A 963 -6.31 1.23 38.47
C THR A 963 -5.73 1.69 37.13
N ILE A 964 -4.73 0.95 36.63
CA ILE A 964 -4.15 1.22 35.30
C ILE A 964 -5.18 1.08 34.17
N ASN A 965 -6.15 0.17 34.32
CA ASN A 965 -7.21 -0.01 33.33
C ASN A 965 -8.16 1.20 33.33
N ASP A 966 -8.44 1.81 34.49
CA ASP A 966 -9.27 3.02 34.56
C ASP A 966 -8.60 4.20 33.86
N LEU A 967 -7.27 4.31 34.01
CA LEU A 967 -6.49 5.33 33.31
C LEU A 967 -6.50 5.11 31.79
N ILE A 968 -6.34 3.87 31.33
CA ILE A 968 -6.39 3.55 29.89
C ILE A 968 -7.80 3.80 29.32
N LEU A 969 -8.86 3.46 30.06
CA LEU A 969 -10.23 3.75 29.67
C LEU A 969 -10.49 5.25 29.59
N HIS A 970 -10.00 6.02 30.57
CA HIS A 970 -10.06 7.48 30.53
C HIS A 970 -9.35 8.03 29.30
N THR A 971 -8.14 7.54 28.97
CA THR A 971 -7.42 7.95 27.75
C THR A 971 -8.20 7.60 26.47
N LEU A 972 -8.85 6.44 26.39
CA LEU A 972 -9.68 6.08 25.24
C LEU A 972 -10.86 7.04 25.06
N VAL A 973 -11.49 7.45 26.16
CA VAL A 973 -12.65 8.37 26.13
C VAL A 973 -12.21 9.81 25.84
N ALA A 974 -11.19 10.31 26.55
CA ALA A 974 -10.74 11.69 26.46
C ALA A 974 -10.04 12.00 25.14
N ASP A 975 -9.10 11.15 24.70
CA ASP A 975 -8.24 11.44 23.55
C ASP A 975 -8.79 10.86 22.23
N PHE A 976 -9.66 9.85 22.31
CA PHE A 976 -10.20 9.12 21.15
C PHE A 976 -11.74 9.06 21.11
N GLY A 977 -12.45 9.78 21.97
CA GLY A 977 -13.92 9.83 21.94
C GLY A 977 -14.63 8.51 22.28
N GLY A 978 -13.91 7.54 22.87
CA GLY A 978 -14.42 6.23 23.28
C GLY A 978 -14.34 5.15 22.20
N SER A 979 -13.73 5.41 21.03
CA SER A 979 -13.50 4.42 19.98
C SER A 979 -12.25 4.73 19.17
N ALA A 980 -11.37 3.75 18.97
CA ALA A 980 -10.13 3.93 18.22
C ALA A 980 -9.72 2.66 17.47
N PRO A 981 -9.01 2.76 16.33
CA PRO A 981 -8.30 1.63 15.77
C PRO A 981 -7.27 1.09 16.78
N LEU A 982 -7.32 -0.22 17.10
CA LEU A 982 -6.53 -0.85 18.15
C LEU A 982 -5.02 -0.61 17.95
N ARG A 983 -4.55 -0.58 16.70
CA ARG A 983 -3.13 -0.27 16.38
C ARG A 983 -2.75 1.17 16.70
N ALA A 984 -3.62 2.13 16.35
CA ALA A 984 -3.37 3.55 16.60
C ALA A 984 -3.39 3.85 18.11
N PHE A 985 -4.37 3.27 18.82
CA PHE A 985 -4.50 3.40 20.27
C PHE A 985 -3.30 2.78 21.00
N ASN A 986 -2.88 1.56 20.62
CA ASN A 986 -1.67 0.93 21.16
C ASN A 986 -0.40 1.77 20.93
N SER A 987 -0.28 2.38 19.75
CA SER A 987 0.85 3.27 19.47
C SER A 987 0.82 4.53 20.33
N ALA A 988 -0.36 5.07 20.62
CA ALA A 988 -0.52 6.26 21.46
C ALA A 988 -0.19 5.96 22.93
N LEU A 989 -0.67 4.84 23.48
CA LEU A 989 -0.35 4.40 24.84
C LEU A 989 1.16 4.15 25.06
N ARG A 990 1.86 3.66 24.04
CA ARG A 990 3.32 3.52 24.08
C ARG A 990 4.04 4.85 24.04
N LYS A 991 3.59 5.78 23.18
CA LYS A 991 4.16 7.14 23.11
C LYS A 991 3.93 7.94 24.39
N SER A 992 2.81 7.71 25.09
CA SER A 992 2.52 8.36 26.38
C SER A 992 3.20 7.71 27.58
N GLY A 993 3.92 6.59 27.39
CA GLY A 993 4.62 5.88 28.46
C GLY A 993 3.73 5.00 29.35
N LEU A 994 2.44 4.91 29.05
CA LEU A 994 1.46 4.10 29.79
C LEU A 994 1.66 2.58 29.60
N MET A 995 2.42 2.17 28.56
CA MET A 995 2.69 0.75 28.25
C MET A 995 4.09 0.47 27.69
N ARG A 996 4.68 -0.69 28.05
CA ARG A 996 5.92 -1.23 27.45
C ARG A 996 5.78 -2.63 26.82
N THR A 997 4.85 -3.48 27.27
CA THR A 997 4.61 -4.84 26.73
C THR A 997 3.22 -4.97 26.10
N ASN A 998 3.00 -5.98 25.25
CA ASN A 998 1.79 -6.15 24.43
C ASN A 998 0.56 -6.72 25.16
N THR A 999 0.70 -7.12 26.42
CA THR A 999 -0.28 -7.94 27.11
C THR A 999 -0.87 -7.19 28.29
N LEU A 1000 -1.90 -6.39 28.03
CA LEU A 1000 -2.87 -5.99 29.03
C LEU A 1000 -4.19 -6.66 28.68
N ALA A 1001 -4.85 -7.29 29.65
CA ALA A 1001 -6.17 -7.91 29.49
C ALA A 1001 -7.19 -6.95 28.84
N PHE A 1002 -7.04 -5.65 29.10
CA PHE A 1002 -7.83 -4.57 28.50
C PHE A 1002 -7.75 -4.52 26.96
N LEU A 1003 -6.57 -4.77 26.38
CA LEU A 1003 -6.34 -4.75 24.93
C LEU A 1003 -6.63 -6.09 24.25
N GLU A 1004 -6.92 -7.12 25.06
CA GLU A 1004 -7.38 -8.44 24.62
C GLU A 1004 -8.92 -8.55 24.68
N GLY A 1005 -9.63 -7.48 25.03
CA GLY A 1005 -11.09 -7.47 25.16
C GLY A 1005 -11.62 -8.25 26.36
N LYS A 1006 -10.77 -8.52 27.37
CA LYS A 1006 -11.14 -9.23 28.60
C LYS A 1006 -11.68 -8.31 29.70
N ASP A 1007 -11.61 -6.99 29.53
CA ASP A 1007 -12.26 -6.02 30.43
C ASP A 1007 -13.70 -5.78 29.96
N PRO A 1008 -14.72 -6.03 30.79
CA PRO A 1008 -16.13 -5.97 30.38
C PRO A 1008 -16.60 -4.58 29.95
N ARG A 1009 -15.81 -3.52 30.21
CA ARG A 1009 -16.14 -2.13 29.84
C ARG A 1009 -15.77 -1.80 28.38
N VAL A 1010 -15.13 -2.72 27.66
CA VAL A 1010 -14.59 -2.49 26.32
C VAL A 1010 -14.88 -3.67 25.39
N ILE A 1011 -15.24 -3.37 24.15
CA ILE A 1011 -15.49 -4.32 23.07
C ILE A 1011 -14.43 -4.12 21.99
N ILE A 1012 -13.88 -5.22 21.47
CA ILE A 1012 -12.96 -5.19 20.33
C ILE A 1012 -13.61 -5.94 19.17
N GLU A 1013 -13.96 -5.20 18.11
CA GLU A 1013 -14.55 -5.72 16.87
C GLU A 1013 -13.78 -5.18 15.67
N ASP A 1014 -13.47 -6.01 14.68
CA ASP A 1014 -12.78 -5.62 13.44
C ASP A 1014 -11.51 -4.76 13.64
N HIS A 1015 -10.70 -5.08 14.66
CA HIS A 1015 -9.50 -4.34 15.06
C HIS A 1015 -9.75 -2.89 15.54
N VAL A 1016 -10.97 -2.57 15.95
CA VAL A 1016 -11.36 -1.32 16.59
C VAL A 1016 -11.73 -1.61 18.04
N ILE A 1017 -11.15 -0.84 18.96
CA ILE A 1017 -11.46 -0.89 20.39
C ILE A 1017 -12.49 0.19 20.71
N ARG A 1018 -13.63 -0.19 21.29
CA ARG A 1018 -14.73 0.73 21.64
C ARG A 1018 -15.23 0.48 23.06
N VAL A 1019 -15.71 1.53 23.72
CA VAL A 1019 -16.40 1.39 25.02
C VAL A 1019 -17.70 0.59 24.82
N ALA A 1020 -17.95 -0.39 25.70
CA ALA A 1020 -19.07 -1.31 25.58
C ALA A 1020 -20.44 -0.65 25.72
N ASP A 1021 -20.56 0.32 26.64
CA ASP A 1021 -21.82 1.04 26.88
C ASP A 1021 -21.51 2.42 27.49
N ARG A 1022 -21.96 3.51 26.85
CA ARG A 1022 -21.72 4.89 27.35
C ARG A 1022 -22.55 5.22 28.60
N SER A 1023 -23.60 4.43 28.87
CA SER A 1023 -24.51 4.64 29.99
C SER A 1023 -24.03 4.02 31.32
N SER A 1024 -23.07 3.10 31.27
CA SER A 1024 -22.53 2.39 32.44
C SER A 1024 -21.22 2.97 32.99
N ILE A 1025 -20.67 4.02 32.38
CA ILE A 1025 -19.54 4.77 32.92
C ILE A 1025 -20.06 5.77 33.97
N HIS A 1026 -20.32 5.27 35.18
CA HIS A 1026 -20.42 6.13 36.36
C HIS A 1026 -19.01 6.41 36.89
N PHE A 1027 -18.42 7.52 36.48
CA PHE A 1027 -17.47 8.21 37.35
C PHE A 1027 -18.30 8.88 38.45
N PRO A 1028 -18.08 8.59 39.74
CA PRO A 1028 -18.87 9.15 40.82
C PRO A 1028 -18.87 10.68 40.70
N LYS A 1029 -20.06 11.28 40.56
CA LYS A 1029 -20.23 12.73 40.57
C LYS A 1029 -20.17 13.23 42.03
N ARG A 1030 -19.25 14.18 42.25
CA ARG A 1030 -18.97 14.98 43.46
C ARG A 1030 -18.26 14.27 44.59
#